data_AF-A0A267HUJ3-F1
#
_entry.id   AF-A0A267HUJ3-F1
#
_cell.length_a   1.000
_cell.length_b   1.000
_cell.length_c   1.000
_cell.angle_alpha   90.00
_cell.angle_beta   90.00
_cell.angle_gamma   90.00
#
_symmetry.space_group_name_H-M   'P 1'
#
loop_
_entity.id
_entity.type
_entity.pdbx_description
1 polymer ?
#
loop_
_entity_poly.entity_id
_entity_poly.type
_entity_poly.pdbx_seq_one_letter_code
_entity_poly.pdbx_strand_id
1 'polypeptide(L)'
;MRKKMKILLLFSILISNVCITPLSWAATTTQNSKTSTTASTSEEEVSTSSNLTDETTTSSDALDVTNTSEGNSALDTTSPTTEKTTSSTESETSESKVVKPKTVARLAANEAEVNNWADFVSGIRNENITKIILTASFDNPSSSDSSLSGYSRKNDLEIDGQGYRVDFKNSSIQLGAPQNTIGNFHMHDIILNQRYGGASSEDIVGTRLNYTNGAKWKYRFGNITTEPGVQRLARASHAEVRVYGKMDIDTRAENFYLGSFIMEDGTEYKGNVNYYDFSVFWYNVTASSTSTGASREFTIGKNCHVEAGQTQTVGRTYPAVYSHYLALTVGENSVFNVDMPGNAVRFDDNGAGMTIKKGAIVNLTSKQASGSVVAFSNDNTYLMAEPGSYFYVIGTSSQPLINLSANGVGTASVIRSGNSFTLNSPAQYDLRNLNNSQSAVNVAYLNRSENSFNILDSDIDLWKVGVPVLGPSSETYAKVQNLNVVGSGTREVVTTSDTGLQQFKQANYRRISGMNQNPKIEWTPVTDADRTIKGRVVIGEVPDNNGLVNGEIHYIPVYASENQANVTLTDTYGNVHENLMTDSEGYITYTDMSNPAQFQKAGEKITGIAKRGPWVTPAAITTTVLDVTPPEPANVDNSDAIQSITTKLTGTGEPNSIITLTVNGQPQTIPPQVVNETGKWEIDISSLNLTRGDVIQIFLQDQSGPVTQLSESERPSTNNAIGNINPVADMNYRDATFKAATKVTVVGYLSLEAVPDKLEFGTNQVSNQNQLYHPTVVGKLIVSDTRGGAKKPWRLTLHQAETLKNGTVSLEDALSYTSSLGKKQITTATQIVESGEFTSDGSKEISATWTGDRGFELTVPVEKQRIGEYSGKLSWQLEDVPGN
;
A
#
# COMPACT_ATOMS: atom_id res chain seq x y z
N MET A 1 -52.34 -0.70 35.62
CA MET A 1 -52.02 0.55 36.34
C MET A 1 -50.55 0.88 36.09
N ARG A 2 -50.27 2.00 35.39
CA ARG A 2 -48.99 2.75 35.21
C ARG A 2 -47.66 2.03 34.85
N LYS A 3 -47.15 2.44 33.65
CA LYS A 3 -45.79 2.90 33.28
C LYS A 3 -44.65 1.86 33.22
N LYS A 4 -43.68 1.85 32.29
CA LYS A 4 -43.21 2.67 31.12
C LYS A 4 -42.26 1.74 30.31
N MET A 5 -42.39 1.53 28.99
CA MET A 5 -41.94 2.33 27.84
C MET A 5 -40.42 2.31 27.55
N LYS A 6 -40.00 1.57 26.50
CA LYS A 6 -38.81 1.81 25.66
C LYS A 6 -39.31 2.02 24.22
N ILE A 7 -38.84 3.11 23.59
CA ILE A 7 -39.19 3.54 22.23
C ILE A 7 -38.11 3.02 21.27
N LEU A 8 -38.55 2.36 20.20
CA LEU A 8 -37.80 2.10 18.96
C LEU A 8 -38.50 2.92 17.87
N LEU A 9 -37.78 3.82 17.19
CA LEU A 9 -38.33 4.63 16.11
C LEU A 9 -37.99 3.96 14.76
N LEU A 10 -39.00 3.39 14.10
CA LEU A 10 -39.05 3.23 12.65
C LEU A 10 -39.61 4.53 12.04
N PHE A 11 -39.13 4.92 10.87
CA PHE A 11 -39.87 5.81 9.98
C PHE A 11 -39.95 5.23 8.57
N SER A 12 -41.13 5.42 7.99
CA SER A 12 -41.67 4.72 6.83
C SER A 12 -41.93 5.69 5.67
N ILE A 13 -41.79 5.16 4.45
CA ILE A 13 -42.65 5.36 3.25
C ILE A 13 -42.63 6.71 2.50
N LEU A 14 -42.40 6.60 1.19
CA LEU A 14 -43.27 7.21 0.17
C LEU A 14 -43.35 6.32 -1.09
N ILE A 15 -44.56 5.88 -1.42
CA ILE A 15 -44.96 5.16 -2.64
C ILE A 15 -45.99 6.07 -3.34
N SER A 16 -45.97 6.13 -4.68
CA SER A 16 -47.15 5.96 -5.56
C SER A 16 -46.79 6.23 -7.03
N ASN A 17 -46.91 5.25 -7.91
CA ASN A 17 -48.09 5.14 -8.77
C ASN A 17 -48.14 3.85 -9.59
N VAL A 18 -49.39 3.47 -9.85
CA VAL A 18 -49.93 2.19 -10.29
C VAL A 18 -50.21 2.20 -11.79
N CYS A 19 -50.07 1.05 -12.47
CA CYS A 19 -51.03 0.64 -13.51
C CYS A 19 -51.15 -0.89 -13.54
N ILE A 20 -52.38 -1.38 -13.72
CA ILE A 20 -52.88 -2.71 -13.35
C ILE A 20 -53.47 -3.41 -14.60
N THR A 21 -53.12 -4.70 -14.75
CA THR A 21 -53.83 -5.91 -15.28
C THR A 21 -54.20 -6.04 -16.79
N PRO A 22 -54.61 -7.25 -17.31
CA PRO A 22 -54.79 -8.58 -16.65
C PRO A 22 -54.25 -9.86 -17.35
N LEU A 23 -54.29 -10.91 -16.52
CA LEU A 23 -54.30 -12.38 -16.65
C LEU A 23 -54.66 -13.08 -17.99
N SER A 24 -54.07 -14.27 -18.19
CA SER A 24 -54.86 -15.52 -18.30
C SER A 24 -54.04 -16.79 -17.97
N TRP A 25 -54.56 -17.63 -17.07
CA TRP A 25 -54.19 -19.03 -16.88
C TRP A 25 -54.80 -19.91 -17.98
N ALA A 26 -54.11 -21.00 -18.34
CA ALA A 26 -54.77 -22.24 -18.75
C ALA A 26 -53.89 -23.45 -18.42
N ALA A 27 -54.48 -24.41 -17.72
CA ALA A 27 -53.95 -25.74 -17.47
C ALA A 27 -54.61 -26.77 -18.39
N THR A 28 -53.98 -27.95 -18.46
CA THR A 28 -54.51 -29.26 -18.91
C THR A 28 -54.45 -29.54 -20.43
N THR A 29 -53.69 -30.55 -20.85
CA THR A 29 -54.19 -31.93 -21.07
C THR A 29 -53.15 -32.82 -21.76
N THR A 30 -53.01 -34.02 -21.23
CA THR A 30 -52.30 -35.22 -21.67
C THR A 30 -52.75 -35.71 -23.07
N GLN A 31 -51.83 -36.21 -23.91
CA GLN A 31 -52.12 -37.38 -24.76
C GLN A 31 -50.85 -38.14 -25.21
N ASN A 32 -51.00 -39.46 -25.18
CA ASN A 32 -50.07 -40.54 -25.51
C ASN A 32 -49.75 -40.67 -27.01
N SER A 33 -48.56 -41.18 -27.32
CA SER A 33 -48.33 -42.28 -28.30
C SER A 33 -46.94 -42.89 -28.06
N LYS A 34 -46.82 -44.02 -27.36
CA LYS A 34 -46.75 -45.40 -27.89
C LYS A 34 -45.61 -45.71 -28.89
N THR A 35 -44.60 -46.40 -28.35
CA THR A 35 -43.93 -47.63 -28.84
C THR A 35 -43.40 -47.70 -30.29
N SER A 36 -42.10 -48.00 -30.41
CA SER A 36 -41.69 -49.31 -30.95
C SER A 36 -40.32 -49.72 -30.42
N THR A 37 -40.34 -50.86 -29.75
CA THR A 37 -39.21 -51.68 -29.32
C THR A 37 -38.75 -52.52 -30.51
N THR A 38 -37.45 -52.74 -30.67
CA THR A 38 -36.97 -54.04 -31.11
C THR A 38 -35.59 -54.28 -30.53
N ALA A 39 -35.55 -55.25 -29.61
CA ALA A 39 -34.37 -55.92 -29.15
C ALA A 39 -34.20 -57.20 -29.98
N SER A 40 -32.94 -57.57 -30.24
CA SER A 40 -32.47 -58.96 -30.17
C SER A 40 -30.93 -58.89 -30.15
N THR A 41 -30.24 -59.22 -29.04
CA THR A 41 -29.77 -60.57 -28.66
C THR A 41 -29.14 -61.32 -29.84
N SER A 42 -28.02 -62.02 -29.73
CA SER A 42 -26.91 -62.26 -28.79
C SER A 42 -26.16 -63.45 -29.41
N GLU A 43 -25.07 -63.87 -28.77
CA GLU A 43 -24.38 -65.17 -28.96
C GLU A 43 -23.39 -65.23 -30.13
N GLU A 44 -22.21 -65.79 -29.98
CA GLU A 44 -21.49 -66.28 -28.80
C GLU A 44 -20.02 -66.46 -29.19
N GLU A 45 -19.18 -66.44 -28.17
CA GLU A 45 -17.90 -67.14 -27.98
C GLU A 45 -17.17 -67.78 -29.19
N VAL A 46 -15.85 -67.61 -29.24
CA VAL A 46 -14.94 -68.64 -28.71
C VAL A 46 -13.51 -68.11 -28.62
N SER A 47 -12.92 -68.49 -27.50
CA SER A 47 -11.55 -68.40 -27.03
C SER A 47 -10.48 -68.85 -28.03
N THR A 48 -9.27 -68.30 -27.91
CA THR A 48 -8.11 -69.07 -27.45
C THR A 48 -6.89 -68.16 -27.25
N SER A 49 -6.37 -68.27 -26.03
CA SER A 49 -5.06 -67.83 -25.58
C SER A 49 -3.96 -68.74 -26.15
N SER A 50 -2.78 -68.17 -26.40
CA SER A 50 -1.51 -68.88 -26.21
C SER A 50 -0.43 -67.91 -25.73
N ASN A 51 -0.04 -68.12 -24.47
CA ASN A 51 1.22 -67.66 -23.88
C ASN A 51 2.41 -68.32 -24.57
N LEU A 52 3.57 -67.67 -24.48
CA LEU A 52 4.92 -68.18 -24.15
C LEU A 52 5.83 -66.92 -24.07
N THR A 53 6.30 -66.44 -22.91
CA THR A 53 7.54 -66.82 -22.18
C THR A 53 8.74 -67.04 -23.14
N ASP A 54 9.91 -66.42 -22.99
CA ASP A 54 10.70 -66.23 -21.77
C ASP A 54 11.85 -65.21 -21.92
N GLU A 55 12.29 -64.74 -20.75
CA GLU A 55 13.66 -64.41 -20.29
C GLU A 55 14.60 -63.38 -20.98
N THR A 56 14.84 -62.33 -20.18
CA THR A 56 16.13 -61.79 -19.72
C THR A 56 17.45 -62.24 -20.39
N THR A 57 18.24 -61.26 -20.83
CA THR A 57 19.67 -61.18 -20.44
C THR A 57 20.26 -59.78 -20.64
N THR A 58 20.99 -59.33 -19.63
CA THR A 58 21.92 -58.21 -19.57
C THR A 58 23.12 -58.37 -20.51
N SER A 59 23.63 -57.29 -21.10
CA SER A 59 25.07 -57.05 -21.21
C SER A 59 25.40 -55.57 -21.41
N SER A 60 26.43 -55.16 -20.68
CA SER A 60 27.24 -53.96 -20.81
C SER A 60 27.98 -53.93 -22.16
N ASP A 61 28.27 -52.74 -22.68
CA ASP A 61 29.67 -52.31 -22.82
C ASP A 61 29.76 -50.84 -23.22
N ALA A 62 30.64 -50.16 -22.48
CA ALA A 62 31.18 -48.84 -22.79
C ALA A 62 32.22 -48.96 -23.91
N LEU A 63 32.35 -47.93 -24.74
CA LEU A 63 33.64 -47.58 -25.34
C LEU A 63 33.76 -46.06 -25.51
N ASP A 64 34.72 -45.56 -24.75
CA ASP A 64 35.41 -44.27 -24.78
C ASP A 64 36.26 -44.13 -26.05
N VAL A 65 36.29 -42.94 -26.65
CA VAL A 65 37.49 -42.36 -27.32
C VAL A 65 37.48 -40.83 -27.20
N THR A 66 38.06 -40.36 -26.09
CA THR A 66 39.08 -39.29 -25.93
C THR A 66 39.65 -38.48 -27.12
N ASN A 67 40.00 -37.22 -26.74
CA ASN A 67 41.12 -36.36 -27.16
C ASN A 67 40.98 -35.54 -28.46
N THR A 68 41.38 -34.26 -28.57
CA THR A 68 42.15 -33.28 -27.75
C THR A 68 42.01 -31.93 -28.50
N SER A 69 41.62 -30.83 -27.86
CA SER A 69 42.43 -29.72 -27.32
C SER A 69 43.35 -28.97 -28.29
N GLU A 70 43.20 -27.64 -28.27
CA GLU A 70 44.17 -26.51 -28.39
C GLU A 70 43.49 -25.37 -29.17
N GLY A 71 43.34 -24.12 -28.71
CA GLY A 71 44.01 -23.40 -27.63
C GLY A 71 44.79 -22.21 -28.20
N ASN A 72 44.22 -20.99 -28.18
CA ASN A 72 44.87 -19.70 -27.86
C ASN A 72 43.90 -18.52 -28.17
N SER A 73 43.56 -17.66 -27.19
CA SER A 73 44.29 -16.43 -26.76
C SER A 73 44.07 -15.26 -27.73
N ALA A 74 43.75 -14.02 -27.35
CA ALA A 74 43.54 -13.33 -26.08
C ALA A 74 43.12 -11.85 -26.40
N LEU A 75 42.50 -11.20 -25.40
CA LEU A 75 42.47 -9.75 -25.06
C LEU A 75 42.24 -8.67 -26.15
N ASP A 76 41.27 -7.78 -25.97
CA ASP A 76 41.33 -6.53 -25.16
C ASP A 76 39.95 -5.81 -25.25
N THR A 77 39.23 -5.57 -24.15
CA THR A 77 39.26 -4.37 -23.27
C THR A 77 38.87 -3.06 -23.98
N THR A 78 37.69 -2.50 -23.66
CA THR A 78 37.48 -1.14 -23.09
C THR A 78 35.98 -0.76 -23.06
N SER A 79 35.42 -0.70 -21.85
CA SER A 79 34.46 0.33 -21.39
C SER A 79 35.30 1.37 -20.58
N PRO A 80 34.86 2.59 -20.19
CA PRO A 80 33.49 2.96 -19.78
C PRO A 80 33.08 4.43 -20.06
N THR A 81 31.91 4.85 -19.56
CA THR A 81 31.61 6.10 -18.78
C THR A 81 30.09 6.40 -18.90
N THR A 82 29.23 6.12 -17.89
CA THR A 82 28.68 7.04 -16.84
C THR A 82 28.16 8.38 -17.41
N GLU A 83 27.01 8.99 -17.05
CA GLU A 83 26.12 8.92 -15.90
C GLU A 83 24.87 9.82 -16.18
N LYS A 84 23.80 9.59 -15.41
CA LYS A 84 22.89 10.59 -14.82
C LYS A 84 21.55 10.97 -15.49
N THR A 85 20.52 10.50 -14.80
CA THR A 85 19.12 10.90 -14.70
C THR A 85 18.93 12.39 -14.37
N THR A 86 17.92 13.07 -14.94
CA THR A 86 16.94 13.90 -14.19
C THR A 86 15.67 14.17 -15.02
N SER A 87 14.53 14.07 -14.34
CA SER A 87 13.15 14.38 -14.77
C SER A 87 12.91 15.88 -15.04
N SER A 88 11.99 16.19 -15.96
CA SER A 88 11.00 17.27 -15.74
C SER A 88 9.78 17.12 -16.65
N THR A 89 8.64 17.45 -16.07
CA THR A 89 7.26 17.35 -16.53
C THR A 89 6.89 18.42 -17.57
N GLU A 90 5.84 18.10 -18.34
CA GLU A 90 4.71 18.97 -18.71
C GLU A 90 4.56 19.52 -20.14
N SER A 91 3.38 19.19 -20.68
CA SER A 91 2.48 19.98 -21.54
C SER A 91 2.57 19.90 -23.07
N GLU A 92 1.37 19.72 -23.62
CA GLU A 92 0.96 19.62 -25.02
C GLU A 92 1.43 20.81 -25.86
N THR A 93 1.82 20.55 -27.11
CA THR A 93 1.24 21.25 -28.27
C THR A 93 1.62 20.56 -29.57
N SER A 94 0.62 20.47 -30.43
CA SER A 94 0.62 19.93 -31.78
C SER A 94 1.42 20.82 -32.74
N GLU A 95 2.47 20.28 -33.36
CA GLU A 95 3.05 20.87 -34.58
C GLU A 95 3.39 19.79 -35.63
N SER A 96 2.80 20.01 -36.81
CA SER A 96 2.97 19.20 -38.01
C SER A 96 4.41 19.24 -38.52
N LYS A 97 5.09 18.09 -38.56
CA LYS A 97 6.36 17.95 -39.29
C LYS A 97 6.12 17.48 -40.72
N VAL A 98 6.53 18.35 -41.65
CA VAL A 98 6.66 18.08 -43.09
C VAL A 98 7.59 16.88 -43.32
N VAL A 99 7.05 15.83 -43.93
CA VAL A 99 7.76 14.59 -44.29
C VAL A 99 8.58 14.82 -45.57
N LYS A 100 9.89 14.58 -45.53
CA LYS A 100 10.74 14.44 -46.73
C LYS A 100 10.32 13.18 -47.51
N PRO A 101 10.28 13.20 -48.86
CA PRO A 101 9.78 12.08 -49.63
C PRO A 101 10.64 10.83 -49.39
N LYS A 102 10.00 9.73 -48.94
CA LYS A 102 10.58 8.38 -48.95
C LYS A 102 10.98 8.06 -50.39
N THR A 103 12.24 7.71 -50.59
CA THR A 103 12.74 7.13 -51.84
C THR A 103 11.93 5.87 -52.14
N VAL A 104 11.15 5.88 -53.22
CA VAL A 104 10.30 4.76 -53.66
C VAL A 104 11.21 3.59 -54.06
N ALA A 105 11.33 2.59 -53.20
CA ALA A 105 11.90 1.30 -53.59
C ALA A 105 10.97 0.70 -54.66
N ARG A 106 11.53 0.23 -55.78
CA ARG A 106 10.75 -0.40 -56.84
C ARG A 106 10.23 -1.75 -56.33
N LEU A 107 8.91 -1.94 -56.34
CA LEU A 107 8.25 -3.20 -55.96
C LEU A 107 8.81 -4.40 -56.73
N ALA A 108 8.91 -5.56 -56.07
CA ALA A 108 9.22 -6.80 -56.75
C ALA A 108 8.05 -7.23 -57.66
N ALA A 109 8.33 -8.09 -58.65
CA ALA A 109 7.34 -8.48 -59.66
C ALA A 109 6.14 -9.27 -59.10
N ASN A 110 6.29 -9.85 -57.91
CA ASN A 110 5.30 -10.63 -57.17
C ASN A 110 4.67 -9.83 -56.00
N GLU A 111 4.91 -8.52 -55.93
CA GLU A 111 4.36 -7.62 -54.93
C GLU A 111 3.31 -6.69 -55.55
N ALA A 112 2.27 -6.35 -54.79
CA ALA A 112 1.27 -5.38 -55.18
C ALA A 112 1.03 -4.36 -54.06
N GLU A 113 1.16 -3.07 -54.38
CA GLU A 113 0.66 -1.99 -53.54
C GLU A 113 -0.83 -1.76 -53.80
N VAL A 114 -1.61 -1.64 -52.73
CA VAL A 114 -3.07 -1.46 -52.82
C VAL A 114 -3.52 -0.30 -51.93
N ASN A 115 -4.46 0.50 -52.42
CA ASN A 115 -5.03 1.63 -51.67
C ASN A 115 -6.57 1.66 -51.68
N ASN A 116 -7.21 0.69 -52.33
CA ASN A 116 -8.65 0.56 -52.43
C ASN A 116 -9.05 -0.91 -52.53
N TRP A 117 -10.35 -1.17 -52.35
CA TRP A 117 -10.88 -2.53 -52.35
C TRP A 117 -10.72 -3.28 -53.68
N ALA A 118 -10.87 -2.60 -54.83
CA ALA A 118 -10.76 -3.25 -56.13
C ALA A 118 -9.34 -3.76 -56.42
N ASP A 119 -8.34 -2.98 -56.03
CA ASP A 119 -6.93 -3.37 -56.14
C ASP A 119 -6.59 -4.49 -55.16
N PHE A 120 -7.11 -4.43 -53.94
CA PHE A 120 -6.96 -5.50 -52.95
C PHE A 120 -7.54 -6.84 -53.44
N VAL A 121 -8.76 -6.81 -53.99
CA VAL A 121 -9.40 -7.98 -54.62
C VAL A 121 -8.56 -8.51 -55.78
N SER A 122 -8.05 -7.63 -56.64
CA SER A 122 -7.23 -8.00 -57.79
C SER A 122 -5.91 -8.64 -57.35
N GLY A 123 -5.27 -8.11 -56.31
CA GLY A 123 -4.07 -8.67 -55.70
C GLY A 123 -4.29 -10.07 -55.14
N ILE A 124 -5.36 -10.27 -54.37
CA ILE A 124 -5.71 -11.60 -53.80
C ILE A 124 -5.94 -12.63 -54.92
N ARG A 125 -6.69 -12.25 -55.96
CA ARG A 125 -7.07 -13.14 -57.06
C ARG A 125 -5.91 -13.45 -58.02
N ASN A 126 -4.83 -12.69 -57.98
CA ASN A 126 -3.67 -12.92 -58.82
C ASN A 126 -2.71 -13.90 -58.12
N GLU A 127 -2.74 -15.18 -58.52
CA GLU A 127 -1.89 -16.25 -57.98
C GLU A 127 -0.37 -16.01 -58.12
N ASN A 128 0.06 -15.06 -58.95
CA ASN A 128 1.46 -14.66 -59.07
C ASN A 128 1.90 -13.61 -58.04
N ILE A 129 0.94 -12.89 -57.43
CA ILE A 129 1.22 -11.97 -56.33
C ILE A 129 1.30 -12.77 -55.05
N THR A 130 2.43 -12.71 -54.37
CA THR A 130 2.67 -13.42 -53.09
C THR A 130 2.73 -12.47 -51.91
N LYS A 131 2.79 -11.15 -52.14
CA LYS A 131 2.75 -10.13 -51.09
C LYS A 131 1.92 -8.92 -51.52
N ILE A 132 1.02 -8.49 -50.64
CA ILE A 132 0.20 -7.28 -50.80
C ILE A 132 0.64 -6.28 -49.72
N ILE A 133 0.89 -5.04 -50.12
CA ILE A 133 1.29 -3.95 -49.23
C ILE A 133 0.22 -2.87 -49.25
N LEU A 134 -0.36 -2.57 -48.10
CA LEU A 134 -1.37 -1.52 -47.99
C LEU A 134 -0.71 -0.15 -47.96
N THR A 135 -1.29 0.80 -48.69
CA THR A 135 -0.84 2.20 -48.76
C THR A 135 -1.92 3.20 -48.33
N ALA A 136 -3.14 2.72 -48.06
CA ALA A 136 -4.24 3.47 -47.50
C ALA A 136 -5.25 2.53 -46.82
N SER A 137 -6.08 3.09 -45.93
CA SER A 137 -7.26 2.41 -45.39
C SER A 137 -8.42 2.45 -46.39
N PHE A 138 -9.20 1.37 -46.49
CA PHE A 138 -10.34 1.30 -47.40
C PHE A 138 -11.43 0.33 -46.91
N ASP A 139 -12.63 0.50 -47.45
CA ASP A 139 -13.77 -0.35 -47.18
C ASP A 139 -14.18 -1.11 -48.45
N ASN A 140 -14.67 -2.33 -48.27
CA ASN A 140 -15.50 -2.99 -49.27
C ASN A 140 -16.69 -2.07 -49.61
N PRO A 141 -16.96 -1.73 -50.88
CA PRO A 141 -18.02 -0.78 -51.24
C PRO A 141 -19.44 -1.32 -50.93
N SER A 142 -19.66 -2.64 -50.92
CA SER A 142 -21.00 -3.23 -50.73
C SER A 142 -20.99 -4.49 -49.86
N SER A 143 -21.98 -4.62 -48.97
CA SER A 143 -22.24 -5.87 -48.23
C SER A 143 -22.71 -7.04 -49.11
N SER A 144 -23.00 -6.79 -50.38
CA SER A 144 -23.31 -7.83 -51.38
C SER A 144 -22.13 -8.17 -52.30
N ASP A 145 -20.96 -7.59 -52.07
CA ASP A 145 -19.78 -7.86 -52.88
C ASP A 145 -19.28 -9.30 -52.70
N SER A 146 -19.36 -10.09 -53.78
CA SER A 146 -18.97 -11.49 -53.84
C SER A 146 -17.61 -11.73 -54.54
N SER A 147 -16.86 -10.67 -54.81
CA SER A 147 -15.62 -10.72 -55.59
C SER A 147 -14.51 -11.56 -54.95
N LEU A 148 -14.39 -11.54 -53.61
CA LEU A 148 -13.56 -12.49 -52.85
C LEU A 148 -14.29 -13.79 -52.56
N SER A 149 -15.60 -13.73 -52.33
CA SER A 149 -16.32 -14.91 -51.88
C SER A 149 -16.45 -16.01 -52.94
N GLY A 150 -16.36 -15.66 -54.23
CA GLY A 150 -16.33 -16.57 -55.37
C GLY A 150 -14.93 -17.08 -55.75
N TYR A 151 -13.88 -16.73 -55.01
CA TYR A 151 -12.51 -17.08 -55.33
C TYR A 151 -11.80 -17.80 -54.18
N SER A 152 -11.19 -18.95 -54.46
CA SER A 152 -10.36 -19.69 -53.50
C SER A 152 -8.88 -19.55 -53.86
N ARG A 153 -8.13 -18.81 -53.05
CA ARG A 153 -6.67 -18.64 -53.18
C ARG A 153 -5.92 -19.96 -52.97
N LYS A 154 -4.96 -20.29 -53.83
CA LYS A 154 -4.20 -21.57 -53.77
C LYS A 154 -2.70 -21.42 -53.57
N ASN A 155 -2.11 -20.27 -53.87
CA ASN A 155 -0.70 -20.00 -53.59
C ASN A 155 -0.53 -19.22 -52.30
N ASP A 156 0.70 -19.24 -51.80
CA ASP A 156 1.11 -18.50 -50.61
C ASP A 156 0.78 -17.00 -50.76
N LEU A 157 0.45 -16.35 -49.65
CA LEU A 157 0.10 -14.94 -49.62
C LEU A 157 0.50 -14.30 -48.29
N GLU A 158 1.23 -13.20 -48.39
CA GLU A 158 1.51 -12.25 -47.32
C GLU A 158 0.67 -10.97 -47.53
N ILE A 159 0.06 -10.46 -46.46
CA ILE A 159 -0.63 -9.17 -46.43
C ILE A 159 0.05 -8.31 -45.36
N ASP A 160 0.75 -7.28 -45.82
CA ASP A 160 1.43 -6.28 -45.02
C ASP A 160 0.56 -5.03 -44.92
N GLY A 161 -0.07 -4.84 -43.77
CA GLY A 161 -1.04 -3.78 -43.52
C GLY A 161 -0.45 -2.40 -43.33
N GLN A 162 0.84 -2.26 -42.97
CA GLN A 162 1.49 -0.98 -42.67
C GLN A 162 0.72 -0.09 -41.66
N GLY A 163 -0.11 -0.68 -40.80
CA GLY A 163 -1.00 -0.02 -39.85
C GLY A 163 -2.34 0.46 -40.42
N TYR A 164 -2.62 0.22 -41.71
CA TYR A 164 -3.87 0.62 -42.35
C TYR A 164 -5.02 -0.32 -42.01
N ARG A 165 -6.24 0.16 -42.28
CA ARG A 165 -7.49 -0.52 -41.96
C ARG A 165 -8.20 -1.07 -43.19
N VAL A 166 -8.73 -2.28 -43.10
CA VAL A 166 -9.59 -2.90 -44.12
C VAL A 166 -10.94 -3.33 -43.54
N ASP A 167 -12.03 -2.81 -44.09
CA ASP A 167 -13.39 -3.28 -43.76
C ASP A 167 -13.90 -4.26 -44.82
N PHE A 168 -14.01 -5.52 -44.45
CA PHE A 168 -14.51 -6.57 -45.33
C PHE A 168 -16.03 -6.53 -45.53
N LYS A 169 -16.77 -5.75 -44.72
CA LYS A 169 -18.25 -5.82 -44.61
C LYS A 169 -18.71 -7.28 -44.47
N ASN A 170 -19.34 -7.85 -45.51
CA ASN A 170 -19.89 -9.20 -45.49
C ASN A 170 -19.07 -10.15 -46.40
N SER A 171 -17.75 -9.95 -46.46
CA SER A 171 -16.83 -10.71 -47.30
C SER A 171 -15.72 -11.38 -46.48
N SER A 172 -14.96 -12.26 -47.11
CA SER A 172 -13.84 -13.01 -46.50
C SER A 172 -12.88 -13.54 -47.56
N ILE A 173 -11.65 -13.83 -47.16
CA ILE A 173 -10.63 -14.49 -47.98
C ILE A 173 -10.81 -16.00 -47.87
N GLN A 174 -11.18 -16.65 -48.97
CA GLN A 174 -11.25 -18.12 -49.00
C GLN A 174 -9.93 -18.72 -49.48
N LEU A 175 -9.40 -19.68 -48.72
CA LEU A 175 -8.27 -20.51 -49.10
C LEU A 175 -8.74 -21.86 -49.68
N GLY A 176 -8.16 -22.25 -50.81
CA GLY A 176 -8.41 -23.50 -51.52
C GLY A 176 -7.42 -24.61 -51.15
N ALA A 177 -7.35 -25.66 -51.98
CA ALA A 177 -6.27 -26.63 -51.88
C ALA A 177 -4.97 -25.98 -52.36
N PRO A 178 -3.91 -25.94 -51.53
CA PRO A 178 -2.67 -25.28 -51.92
C PRO A 178 -2.01 -25.98 -53.10
N GLN A 179 -1.34 -25.23 -53.97
CA GLN A 179 -0.53 -25.79 -55.08
C GLN A 179 0.75 -26.43 -54.55
N ASN A 180 1.36 -25.81 -53.54
CA ASN A 180 2.47 -26.36 -52.79
C ASN A 180 1.99 -27.51 -51.89
N THR A 181 2.91 -28.39 -51.48
CA THR A 181 2.62 -29.43 -50.48
C THR A 181 2.02 -28.86 -49.20
N ILE A 182 2.51 -27.69 -48.79
CA ILE A 182 1.98 -26.87 -47.69
C ILE A 182 1.85 -25.45 -48.21
N GLY A 183 0.68 -24.84 -48.03
CA GLY A 183 0.46 -23.42 -48.32
C GLY A 183 0.72 -22.55 -47.10
N ASN A 184 1.18 -21.32 -47.31
CA ASN A 184 1.45 -20.34 -46.25
C ASN A 184 0.59 -19.10 -46.42
N PHE A 185 -0.10 -18.71 -45.34
CA PHE A 185 -0.82 -17.44 -45.27
C PHE A 185 -0.25 -16.59 -44.13
N HIS A 186 0.16 -15.36 -44.43
CA HIS A 186 0.69 -14.41 -43.45
C HIS A 186 -0.06 -13.09 -43.56
N MET A 187 -0.52 -12.55 -42.43
CA MET A 187 -1.12 -11.21 -42.37
C MET A 187 -0.55 -10.46 -41.18
N HIS A 188 -0.13 -9.21 -41.35
CA HIS A 188 0.44 -8.45 -40.25
C HIS A 188 0.25 -6.93 -40.37
N ASP A 189 0.42 -6.25 -39.23
CA ASP A 189 0.37 -4.79 -39.11
C ASP A 189 -0.93 -4.19 -39.68
N ILE A 190 -2.09 -4.74 -39.32
CA ILE A 190 -3.36 -4.39 -39.96
C ILE A 190 -4.52 -4.26 -38.95
N ILE A 191 -5.42 -3.33 -39.23
CA ILE A 191 -6.70 -3.18 -38.52
C ILE A 191 -7.82 -3.77 -39.38
N LEU A 192 -8.59 -4.69 -38.82
CA LEU A 192 -9.60 -5.47 -39.55
C LEU A 192 -11.00 -5.17 -39.04
N ASN A 193 -11.94 -5.02 -39.96
CA ASN A 193 -13.36 -5.02 -39.64
C ASN A 193 -14.14 -5.95 -40.57
N GLN A 194 -15.26 -6.43 -40.06
CA GLN A 194 -16.23 -7.23 -40.78
C GLN A 194 -17.57 -7.07 -40.06
N ARG A 195 -18.68 -7.08 -40.81
CA ARG A 195 -20.05 -7.03 -40.29
C ARG A 195 -20.89 -8.06 -41.03
N TYR A 196 -20.62 -9.33 -40.76
CA TYR A 196 -21.30 -10.42 -41.42
C TYR A 196 -22.73 -10.58 -40.86
N GLY A 197 -23.74 -10.47 -41.73
CA GLY A 197 -25.15 -10.31 -41.33
C GLY A 197 -25.87 -11.61 -40.93
N GLY A 198 -25.29 -12.77 -41.21
CA GLY A 198 -25.89 -14.06 -40.90
C GLY A 198 -24.88 -15.19 -40.77
N ALA A 199 -25.07 -16.04 -39.75
CA ALA A 199 -24.32 -17.25 -39.41
C ALA A 199 -23.14 -17.08 -38.44
N SER A 200 -23.18 -17.94 -37.44
CA SER A 200 -22.10 -18.27 -36.49
C SER A 200 -20.89 -18.90 -37.17
N SER A 201 -20.72 -18.85 -38.49
CA SER A 201 -19.71 -19.62 -39.22
C SER A 201 -18.58 -18.80 -39.83
N GLU A 202 -18.65 -17.48 -39.99
CA GLU A 202 -17.67 -16.75 -40.83
C GLU A 202 -16.40 -16.25 -40.11
N ASP A 203 -15.44 -15.75 -40.91
CA ASP A 203 -14.07 -15.34 -40.57
C ASP A 203 -13.51 -14.27 -41.54
N ILE A 204 -12.35 -13.66 -41.23
CA ILE A 204 -11.60 -12.84 -42.19
C ILE A 204 -10.91 -13.73 -43.25
N VAL A 205 -10.30 -14.83 -42.81
CA VAL A 205 -9.61 -15.79 -43.69
C VAL A 205 -9.78 -17.25 -43.24
N GLY A 206 -9.99 -18.15 -44.19
CA GLY A 206 -10.04 -19.58 -43.89
C GLY A 206 -10.48 -20.46 -45.07
N THR A 207 -10.68 -21.74 -44.81
CA THR A 207 -11.04 -22.73 -45.85
C THR A 207 -12.53 -23.04 -45.91
N ARG A 208 -13.39 -22.26 -45.23
CA ARG A 208 -14.85 -22.49 -45.11
C ARG A 208 -15.20 -23.90 -44.64
N LEU A 209 -14.53 -24.35 -43.57
CA LEU A 209 -14.69 -25.70 -42.98
C LEU A 209 -14.34 -26.86 -43.94
N ASN A 210 -13.62 -26.58 -45.04
CA ASN A 210 -12.98 -27.64 -45.81
C ASN A 210 -11.72 -28.09 -45.06
N TYR A 211 -11.86 -29.12 -44.24
CA TYR A 211 -10.80 -29.64 -43.37
C TYR A 211 -9.64 -30.28 -44.14
N THR A 212 -9.91 -30.86 -45.31
CA THR A 212 -8.87 -31.42 -46.19
C THR A 212 -7.93 -30.33 -46.71
N ASN A 213 -8.48 -29.17 -47.04
CA ASN A 213 -7.67 -28.02 -47.41
C ASN A 213 -6.99 -27.40 -46.18
N GLY A 214 -7.73 -27.22 -45.08
CA GLY A 214 -7.22 -26.61 -43.85
C GLY A 214 -5.99 -27.33 -43.32
N ALA A 215 -5.99 -28.67 -43.36
CA ALA A 215 -4.87 -29.52 -42.97
C ALA A 215 -3.55 -29.26 -43.73
N LYS A 216 -3.58 -28.51 -44.84
CA LYS A 216 -2.42 -28.22 -45.69
C LYS A 216 -1.95 -26.77 -45.62
N TRP A 217 -2.56 -25.94 -44.78
CA TRP A 217 -2.16 -24.55 -44.63
C TRP A 217 -1.42 -24.32 -43.31
N LYS A 218 -0.48 -23.37 -43.32
CA LYS A 218 0.05 -22.72 -42.12
C LYS A 218 -0.35 -21.25 -42.14
N TYR A 219 -0.79 -20.75 -40.99
CA TYR A 219 -1.16 -19.35 -40.81
C TYR A 219 -0.15 -18.67 -39.90
N ARG A 220 0.19 -17.43 -40.21
CA ARG A 220 0.97 -16.55 -39.33
C ARG A 220 0.28 -15.18 -39.25
N PHE A 221 0.10 -14.67 -38.05
CA PHE A 221 -0.48 -13.34 -37.82
C PHE A 221 0.43 -12.52 -36.91
N GLY A 222 0.56 -11.22 -37.13
CA GLY A 222 1.26 -10.37 -36.17
C GLY A 222 0.83 -8.93 -36.20
N ASN A 223 0.83 -8.26 -35.05
CA ASN A 223 0.39 -6.86 -34.96
C ASN A 223 -1.02 -6.64 -35.55
N ILE A 224 -1.98 -7.49 -35.16
CA ILE A 224 -3.36 -7.45 -35.65
C ILE A 224 -4.26 -6.77 -34.63
N THR A 225 -5.13 -5.88 -35.10
CA THR A 225 -6.27 -5.38 -34.33
C THR A 225 -7.57 -5.71 -35.05
N THR A 226 -8.54 -6.29 -34.34
CA THR A 226 -9.90 -6.46 -34.88
C THR A 226 -10.86 -5.44 -34.26
N GLU A 227 -11.74 -4.87 -35.08
CA GLU A 227 -12.89 -4.15 -34.57
C GLU A 227 -13.96 -5.14 -34.04
N PRO A 228 -14.78 -4.75 -33.05
CA PRO A 228 -15.70 -5.68 -32.36
C PRO A 228 -16.73 -6.38 -33.25
N GLY A 229 -16.95 -5.87 -34.47
CA GLY A 229 -17.88 -6.46 -35.44
C GLY A 229 -17.35 -7.76 -36.07
N VAL A 230 -16.03 -7.98 -36.07
CA VAL A 230 -15.39 -9.11 -36.73
C VAL A 230 -15.94 -10.42 -36.18
N GLN A 231 -16.35 -11.33 -37.06
CA GLN A 231 -16.96 -12.57 -36.63
C GLN A 231 -15.93 -13.49 -35.98
N ARG A 232 -14.81 -13.73 -36.67
CA ARG A 232 -13.60 -14.47 -36.24
C ARG A 232 -12.41 -13.96 -37.04
N LEU A 233 -11.19 -14.10 -36.52
CA LEU A 233 -10.00 -13.80 -37.32
C LEU A 233 -9.75 -14.89 -38.36
N ALA A 234 -9.72 -16.16 -37.97
CA ALA A 234 -9.52 -17.23 -38.95
C ALA A 234 -10.22 -18.56 -38.64
N ARG A 235 -10.75 -19.20 -39.69
CA ARG A 235 -11.15 -20.62 -39.65
C ARG A 235 -10.01 -21.51 -40.16
N ALA A 236 -9.07 -21.79 -39.28
CA ALA A 236 -7.86 -22.56 -39.55
C ALA A 236 -7.95 -24.01 -39.00
N SER A 237 -9.12 -24.66 -39.14
CA SER A 237 -9.33 -26.05 -38.72
C SER A 237 -8.28 -27.00 -39.31
N HIS A 238 -7.73 -27.90 -38.50
CA HIS A 238 -6.59 -28.79 -38.79
C HIS A 238 -5.25 -28.09 -39.04
N ALA A 239 -5.19 -26.77 -39.11
CA ALA A 239 -3.98 -26.04 -39.45
C ALA A 239 -3.16 -25.62 -38.22
N GLU A 240 -1.86 -25.39 -38.44
CA GLU A 240 -1.01 -24.66 -37.51
C GLU A 240 -1.24 -23.16 -37.68
N VAL A 241 -1.45 -22.46 -36.56
CA VAL A 241 -1.54 -21.01 -36.49
C VAL A 241 -0.43 -20.48 -35.58
N ARG A 242 0.33 -19.51 -36.07
CA ARG A 242 1.34 -18.76 -35.30
C ARG A 242 0.92 -17.31 -35.13
N VAL A 243 1.16 -16.74 -33.95
CA VAL A 243 0.93 -15.31 -33.70
C VAL A 243 2.16 -14.66 -33.06
N TYR A 244 2.39 -13.38 -33.35
CA TYR A 244 3.49 -12.59 -32.76
C TYR A 244 3.14 -11.11 -32.58
N GLY A 245 3.95 -10.40 -31.79
CA GLY A 245 3.79 -8.97 -31.56
C GLY A 245 2.52 -8.66 -30.76
N LYS A 246 1.87 -7.53 -31.07
CA LYS A 246 0.65 -7.09 -30.37
C LYS A 246 -0.62 -7.56 -31.08
N MET A 247 -1.33 -8.49 -30.47
CA MET A 247 -2.57 -9.06 -30.98
C MET A 247 -3.74 -8.56 -30.13
N ASP A 248 -4.56 -7.64 -30.65
CA ASP A 248 -5.75 -7.10 -29.99
C ASP A 248 -7.01 -7.59 -30.73
N ILE A 249 -7.50 -8.76 -30.31
CA ILE A 249 -8.50 -9.54 -31.03
C ILE A 249 -9.80 -9.57 -30.24
N ASP A 250 -10.70 -8.66 -30.60
CA ASP A 250 -12.08 -8.60 -30.15
C ASP A 250 -13.03 -9.06 -31.26
N THR A 251 -13.66 -10.22 -31.08
CA THR A 251 -14.53 -10.84 -32.09
C THR A 251 -15.89 -11.23 -31.53
N ARG A 252 -16.89 -11.35 -32.40
CA ARG A 252 -18.25 -11.76 -32.01
C ARG A 252 -18.33 -13.22 -31.59
N ALA A 253 -17.55 -14.09 -32.23
CA ALA A 253 -17.37 -15.51 -31.90
C ALA A 253 -15.89 -15.83 -31.62
N GLU A 254 -15.49 -17.11 -31.63
CA GLU A 254 -14.10 -17.55 -31.39
C GLU A 254 -13.09 -16.75 -32.22
N ASN A 255 -11.94 -16.40 -31.66
CA ASN A 255 -10.87 -15.74 -32.42
C ASN A 255 -10.38 -16.66 -33.55
N PHE A 256 -10.25 -17.96 -33.26
CA PHE A 256 -9.74 -18.96 -34.17
C PHE A 256 -10.45 -20.31 -34.09
N TYR A 257 -10.60 -20.97 -35.24
CA TYR A 257 -10.64 -22.43 -35.30
C TYR A 257 -9.24 -22.97 -35.59
N LEU A 258 -8.87 -24.10 -34.96
CA LEU A 258 -7.47 -24.52 -34.86
C LEU A 258 -7.25 -26.01 -35.16
N GLY A 259 -6.04 -26.32 -35.61
CA GLY A 259 -5.39 -27.61 -35.45
C GLY A 259 -4.29 -27.56 -34.40
N SER A 260 -3.42 -26.55 -34.44
CA SER A 260 -2.47 -26.16 -33.39
C SER A 260 -2.30 -24.64 -33.33
N PHE A 261 -1.86 -24.12 -32.19
CA PHE A 261 -1.70 -22.69 -31.96
C PHE A 261 -0.43 -22.38 -31.17
N ILE A 262 0.38 -21.46 -31.68
CA ILE A 262 1.67 -21.10 -31.10
C ILE A 262 1.79 -19.58 -31.05
N MET A 263 1.93 -19.02 -29.86
CA MET A 263 2.34 -17.63 -29.66
C MET A 263 3.87 -17.60 -29.60
N GLU A 264 4.50 -16.83 -30.49
CA GLU A 264 5.95 -16.60 -30.48
C GLU A 264 6.36 -15.84 -29.21
N ASP A 265 7.63 -15.94 -28.81
CA ASP A 265 8.14 -15.28 -27.61
C ASP A 265 7.88 -13.76 -27.64
N GLY A 266 7.52 -13.19 -26.49
CA GLY A 266 7.24 -11.75 -26.36
C GLY A 266 5.90 -11.28 -26.94
N THR A 267 5.00 -12.21 -27.28
CA THR A 267 3.66 -11.84 -27.79
C THR A 267 2.79 -11.23 -26.70
N GLU A 268 2.16 -10.09 -27.00
CA GLU A 268 1.06 -9.53 -26.22
C GLU A 268 -0.25 -9.93 -26.90
N TYR A 269 -1.04 -10.80 -26.28
CA TYR A 269 -2.29 -11.29 -26.85
C TYR A 269 -3.47 -10.93 -25.95
N LYS A 270 -4.38 -10.10 -26.46
CA LYS A 270 -5.68 -9.82 -25.86
C LYS A 270 -6.76 -10.45 -26.73
N GLY A 271 -7.38 -11.51 -26.23
CA GLY A 271 -8.45 -12.23 -26.92
C GLY A 271 -9.79 -12.13 -26.20
N ASN A 272 -10.80 -11.64 -26.90
CA ASN A 272 -12.13 -11.47 -26.36
C ASN A 272 -13.22 -11.95 -27.32
N VAL A 273 -14.21 -12.67 -26.76
CA VAL A 273 -15.46 -12.95 -27.45
C VAL A 273 -16.58 -12.07 -26.88
N ASN A 274 -17.12 -11.17 -27.70
CA ASN A 274 -18.04 -10.12 -27.26
C ASN A 274 -19.54 -10.39 -27.46
N TYR A 275 -19.93 -11.41 -28.25
CA TYR A 275 -21.34 -11.60 -28.63
C TYR A 275 -21.94 -13.01 -28.41
N TYR A 276 -21.25 -14.10 -28.77
CA TYR A 276 -21.74 -15.48 -28.59
C TYR A 276 -21.13 -16.19 -27.35
N ASP A 277 -21.87 -17.10 -26.69
CA ASP A 277 -21.35 -18.01 -25.66
C ASP A 277 -20.48 -19.09 -26.31
N PHE A 278 -19.24 -18.72 -26.65
CA PHE A 278 -18.24 -19.59 -27.30
C PHE A 278 -16.86 -19.39 -26.69
N SER A 279 -16.00 -20.40 -26.82
CA SER A 279 -14.59 -20.29 -26.44
C SER A 279 -13.87 -19.15 -27.16
N VAL A 280 -12.72 -18.73 -26.64
CA VAL A 280 -11.83 -17.81 -27.37
C VAL A 280 -11.13 -18.54 -28.51
N PHE A 281 -10.75 -19.80 -28.28
CA PHE A 281 -10.06 -20.67 -29.23
C PHE A 281 -10.76 -22.01 -29.33
N TRP A 282 -11.05 -22.51 -30.53
CA TRP A 282 -11.71 -23.81 -30.70
C TRP A 282 -10.94 -24.75 -31.64
N TYR A 283 -10.51 -25.87 -31.10
CA TYR A 283 -10.06 -27.04 -31.87
C TYR A 283 -11.30 -27.83 -32.25
N ASN A 284 -12.00 -27.35 -33.26
CA ASN A 284 -13.35 -27.81 -33.58
C ASN A 284 -13.42 -29.26 -34.09
N VAL A 285 -12.31 -29.80 -34.56
CA VAL A 285 -12.16 -31.18 -35.05
C VAL A 285 -10.75 -31.68 -34.76
N THR A 286 -10.61 -32.99 -34.50
CA THR A 286 -9.30 -33.61 -34.26
C THR A 286 -8.44 -33.59 -35.52
N ALA A 287 -7.30 -32.88 -35.46
CA ALA A 287 -6.32 -32.89 -36.54
C ALA A 287 -5.68 -34.27 -36.71
N SER A 288 -5.61 -34.76 -37.95
CA SER A 288 -4.91 -36.01 -38.31
C SER A 288 -3.39 -35.85 -38.19
N SER A 289 -2.65 -36.96 -38.11
CA SER A 289 -1.18 -36.96 -38.09
C SER A 289 -0.53 -36.37 -39.35
N THR A 290 -1.28 -36.23 -40.44
CA THR A 290 -0.80 -35.62 -41.70
C THR A 290 -1.13 -34.14 -41.83
N SER A 291 -1.89 -33.58 -40.88
CA SER A 291 -2.27 -32.18 -40.88
C SER A 291 -1.10 -31.30 -40.41
N THR A 292 -1.00 -30.06 -40.90
CA THR A 292 -0.01 -29.09 -40.40
C THR A 292 -0.18 -28.82 -38.90
N GLY A 293 -1.42 -28.84 -38.40
CA GLY A 293 -1.74 -28.73 -36.97
C GLY A 293 -1.78 -30.06 -36.21
N ALA A 294 -1.09 -31.10 -36.67
CA ALA A 294 -1.12 -32.43 -36.04
C ALA A 294 -0.64 -32.44 -34.57
N SER A 295 0.17 -31.47 -34.14
CA SER A 295 0.66 -31.38 -32.76
C SER A 295 -0.44 -31.13 -31.76
N ARG A 296 -1.54 -30.46 -32.16
CA ARG A 296 -2.67 -30.13 -31.28
C ARG A 296 -2.24 -29.40 -30.01
N GLU A 297 -1.15 -28.64 -30.11
CA GLU A 297 -0.60 -27.84 -29.01
C GLU A 297 -1.27 -26.46 -28.97
N PHE A 298 -1.45 -25.95 -27.76
CA PHE A 298 -1.68 -24.54 -27.47
C PHE A 298 -0.45 -24.04 -26.69
N THR A 299 0.48 -23.43 -27.39
CA THR A 299 1.77 -23.02 -26.84
C THR A 299 1.82 -21.51 -26.70
N ILE A 300 1.94 -21.03 -25.46
CA ILE A 300 2.33 -19.67 -25.15
C ILE A 300 3.85 -19.66 -25.01
N GLY A 301 4.55 -18.91 -25.87
CA GLY A 301 5.99 -18.72 -25.82
C GLY A 301 6.49 -18.08 -24.52
N LYS A 302 7.78 -17.75 -24.46
CA LYS A 302 8.40 -17.09 -23.30
C LYS A 302 8.10 -15.60 -23.28
N ASN A 303 8.02 -15.03 -22.09
CA ASN A 303 7.80 -13.59 -21.87
C ASN A 303 6.56 -13.04 -22.60
N CYS A 304 5.54 -13.87 -22.82
CA CYS A 304 4.28 -13.45 -23.42
C CYS A 304 3.34 -12.90 -22.34
N HIS A 305 2.43 -12.01 -22.73
CA HIS A 305 1.32 -11.57 -21.88
C HIS A 305 0.01 -11.91 -22.58
N VAL A 306 -0.80 -12.78 -21.98
CA VAL A 306 -2.00 -13.33 -22.61
C VAL A 306 -3.22 -13.10 -21.72
N GLU A 307 -4.20 -12.42 -22.27
CA GLU A 307 -5.54 -12.25 -21.71
C GLU A 307 -6.53 -12.96 -22.61
N ALA A 308 -7.30 -13.89 -22.07
CA ALA A 308 -8.33 -14.62 -22.80
C ALA A 308 -9.63 -14.65 -22.01
N GLY A 309 -10.71 -14.12 -22.59
CA GLY A 309 -12.00 -14.10 -21.92
C GLY A 309 -13.17 -13.79 -22.82
N GLN A 310 -14.31 -13.56 -22.18
CA GLN A 310 -15.52 -13.09 -22.84
C GLN A 310 -16.01 -11.79 -22.20
N THR A 311 -16.46 -10.83 -22.99
CA THR A 311 -17.14 -9.64 -22.43
C THR A 311 -18.52 -10.00 -21.88
N GLN A 312 -19.12 -11.05 -22.45
CA GLN A 312 -20.38 -11.57 -21.93
C GLN A 312 -20.20 -12.07 -20.52
N THR A 313 -21.21 -11.78 -19.70
CA THR A 313 -21.29 -12.31 -18.34
C THR A 313 -22.14 -13.56 -18.27
N VAL A 314 -22.82 -13.96 -19.36
CA VAL A 314 -23.73 -15.13 -19.44
C VAL A 314 -23.16 -16.18 -20.39
N GLY A 315 -23.51 -17.45 -20.18
CA GLY A 315 -22.99 -18.56 -20.99
C GLY A 315 -21.82 -19.28 -20.31
N ARG A 316 -22.05 -20.52 -19.87
CA ARG A 316 -21.11 -21.27 -18.99
C ARG A 316 -20.50 -22.48 -19.68
N THR A 317 -20.75 -22.62 -20.97
CA THR A 317 -20.63 -23.91 -21.66
C THR A 317 -19.18 -24.22 -22.06
N TYR A 318 -18.43 -23.20 -22.45
CA TYR A 318 -17.13 -23.35 -23.09
C TYR A 318 -15.99 -22.73 -22.26
N PRO A 319 -14.81 -23.38 -22.21
CA PRO A 319 -13.58 -22.81 -21.66
C PRO A 319 -12.94 -21.82 -22.65
N ALA A 320 -11.86 -21.14 -22.22
CA ALA A 320 -11.14 -20.23 -23.12
C ALA A 320 -10.51 -20.95 -24.31
N VAL A 321 -9.89 -22.12 -24.06
CA VAL A 321 -9.34 -23.02 -25.08
C VAL A 321 -10.19 -24.29 -25.10
N TYR A 322 -10.95 -24.50 -26.18
CA TYR A 322 -11.93 -25.57 -26.26
C TYR A 322 -11.59 -26.67 -27.27
N SER A 323 -11.86 -27.87 -26.75
CA SER A 323 -11.74 -29.23 -27.25
C SER A 323 -10.38 -29.57 -27.81
N HIS A 324 -10.20 -30.83 -28.19
CA HIS A 324 -9.18 -31.41 -29.05
C HIS A 324 -7.74 -30.84 -29.07
N TYR A 325 -7.28 -30.04 -28.13
CA TYR A 325 -5.87 -29.80 -27.87
C TYR A 325 -5.34 -30.93 -26.97
N LEU A 326 -4.06 -31.23 -27.08
CA LEU A 326 -3.38 -32.24 -26.27
C LEU A 326 -2.47 -31.62 -25.21
N ALA A 327 -1.91 -30.45 -25.47
CA ALA A 327 -1.00 -29.80 -24.54
C ALA A 327 -1.20 -28.28 -24.54
N LEU A 328 -1.49 -27.72 -23.37
CA LEU A 328 -1.45 -26.29 -23.10
C LEU A 328 -0.14 -25.97 -22.37
N THR A 329 0.77 -25.24 -22.99
CA THR A 329 2.03 -24.83 -22.36
C THR A 329 2.05 -23.34 -22.12
N VAL A 330 2.29 -22.92 -20.87
CA VAL A 330 2.58 -21.53 -20.52
C VAL A 330 4.08 -21.38 -20.35
N GLY A 331 4.74 -20.74 -21.31
CA GLY A 331 6.18 -20.58 -21.38
C GLY A 331 6.77 -19.76 -20.23
N GLU A 332 8.10 -19.81 -20.08
CA GLU A 332 8.83 -19.16 -19.00
C GLU A 332 8.54 -17.66 -18.92
N ASN A 333 8.34 -17.15 -17.70
CA ASN A 333 8.06 -15.74 -17.42
C ASN A 333 6.85 -15.14 -18.16
N SER A 334 5.94 -15.97 -18.67
CA SER A 334 4.73 -15.51 -19.36
C SER A 334 3.56 -15.36 -18.41
N VAL A 335 2.66 -14.44 -18.72
CA VAL A 335 1.38 -14.25 -18.02
C VAL A 335 0.25 -14.87 -18.84
N PHE A 336 -0.60 -15.67 -18.20
CA PHE A 336 -1.83 -16.20 -18.80
C PHE A 336 -3.01 -15.98 -17.87
N ASN A 337 -3.82 -14.99 -18.21
CA ASN A 337 -5.00 -14.58 -17.49
C ASN A 337 -6.26 -15.04 -18.24
N VAL A 338 -7.08 -15.86 -17.58
CA VAL A 338 -8.32 -16.38 -18.14
C VAL A 338 -9.51 -15.91 -17.34
N ASP A 339 -10.50 -15.38 -18.05
CA ASP A 339 -11.70 -14.79 -17.46
C ASP A 339 -12.95 -15.18 -18.25
N MET A 340 -13.46 -16.36 -17.92
CA MET A 340 -14.60 -17.00 -18.58
C MET A 340 -15.83 -17.03 -17.65
N PRO A 341 -17.07 -17.01 -18.14
CA PRO A 341 -18.23 -17.13 -17.24
C PRO A 341 -18.42 -18.53 -16.66
N GLY A 342 -17.87 -19.57 -17.30
CA GLY A 342 -17.89 -20.97 -16.88
C GLY A 342 -16.51 -21.49 -16.45
N ASN A 343 -16.10 -22.63 -17.02
CA ASN A 343 -14.74 -23.15 -16.84
C ASN A 343 -13.72 -22.15 -17.42
N ALA A 344 -12.60 -21.92 -16.73
CA ALA A 344 -11.46 -21.22 -17.33
C ALA A 344 -10.69 -22.19 -18.24
N VAL A 345 -10.39 -23.38 -17.74
CA VAL A 345 -9.65 -24.45 -18.44
C VAL A 345 -10.40 -25.77 -18.32
N ARG A 346 -10.44 -26.53 -19.43
CA ARG A 346 -11.04 -27.87 -19.47
C ARG A 346 -10.21 -28.80 -20.35
N PHE A 347 -10.01 -30.03 -19.88
CA PHE A 347 -9.30 -31.09 -20.61
C PHE A 347 -10.31 -32.09 -21.17
N ASP A 348 -10.67 -31.92 -22.44
CA ASP A 348 -11.77 -32.66 -23.08
C ASP A 348 -11.33 -33.97 -23.78
N ASP A 349 -10.02 -34.16 -24.02
CA ASP A 349 -9.46 -35.30 -24.75
C ASP A 349 -8.57 -36.18 -23.86
N ASN A 350 -8.52 -37.48 -24.16
CA ASN A 350 -7.67 -38.42 -23.44
C ASN A 350 -6.20 -38.04 -23.59
N GLY A 351 -5.48 -37.92 -22.47
CA GLY A 351 -4.08 -37.51 -22.48
C GLY A 351 -3.85 -35.99 -22.55
N ALA A 352 -4.92 -35.18 -22.62
CA ALA A 352 -4.78 -33.73 -22.69
C ALA A 352 -4.32 -33.13 -21.36
N GLY A 353 -3.54 -32.06 -21.39
CA GLY A 353 -3.14 -31.41 -20.15
C GLY A 353 -2.49 -30.04 -20.29
N MET A 354 -2.05 -29.52 -19.15
CA MET A 354 -1.45 -28.20 -19.02
C MET A 354 -0.12 -28.26 -18.27
N THR A 355 0.86 -27.51 -18.75
CA THR A 355 2.17 -27.33 -18.10
C THR A 355 2.47 -25.85 -17.93
N ILE A 356 2.80 -25.44 -16.70
CA ILE A 356 3.12 -24.06 -16.33
C ILE A 356 4.61 -24.01 -16.00
N LYS A 357 5.38 -23.26 -16.80
CA LYS A 357 6.84 -23.19 -16.68
C LYS A 357 7.30 -22.22 -15.59
N LYS A 358 8.58 -22.30 -15.25
CA LYS A 358 9.24 -21.42 -14.28
C LYS A 358 8.97 -19.94 -14.57
N GLY A 359 8.63 -19.19 -13.53
CA GLY A 359 8.35 -17.75 -13.61
C GLY A 359 7.03 -17.39 -14.31
N ALA A 360 6.33 -18.35 -14.93
CA ALA A 360 5.05 -18.10 -15.56
C ALA A 360 3.98 -17.83 -14.49
N ILE A 361 3.07 -16.90 -14.77
CA ILE A 361 1.98 -16.48 -13.91
C ILE A 361 0.65 -16.85 -14.56
N VAL A 362 -0.10 -17.76 -13.94
CA VAL A 362 -1.38 -18.23 -14.46
C VAL A 362 -2.49 -17.87 -13.49
N ASN A 363 -3.46 -17.09 -13.97
CA ASN A 363 -4.66 -16.71 -13.22
C ASN A 363 -5.89 -17.28 -13.92
N LEU A 364 -6.55 -18.25 -13.30
CA LEU A 364 -7.77 -18.87 -13.83
C LEU A 364 -8.97 -18.40 -13.01
N THR A 365 -9.79 -17.53 -13.60
CA THR A 365 -10.96 -16.94 -12.95
C THR A 365 -12.26 -17.35 -13.65
N SER A 366 -13.33 -17.49 -12.87
CA SER A 366 -14.70 -17.64 -13.39
C SER A 366 -15.59 -16.47 -12.96
N LYS A 367 -16.29 -15.83 -13.91
CA LYS A 367 -17.16 -14.65 -13.65
C LYS A 367 -18.45 -14.98 -12.94
N GLN A 368 -18.91 -16.22 -13.02
CA GLN A 368 -20.20 -16.63 -12.46
C GLN A 368 -20.04 -17.76 -11.47
N ALA A 369 -21.01 -17.81 -10.54
CA ALA A 369 -21.20 -18.98 -9.72
C ALA A 369 -21.66 -20.17 -10.57
N SER A 370 -20.71 -20.98 -11.05
CA SER A 370 -20.90 -22.04 -12.03
C SER A 370 -20.17 -23.33 -11.63
N GLY A 371 -20.00 -24.28 -12.54
CA GLY A 371 -19.26 -25.53 -12.27
C GLY A 371 -17.80 -25.30 -11.88
N SER A 372 -16.98 -26.35 -12.02
CA SER A 372 -15.56 -26.30 -11.68
C SER A 372 -14.85 -25.23 -12.54
N VAL A 373 -13.90 -24.47 -11.98
CA VAL A 373 -13.12 -23.50 -12.77
C VAL A 373 -12.10 -24.24 -13.65
N VAL A 374 -11.52 -25.33 -13.12
CA VAL A 374 -10.68 -26.26 -13.87
C VAL A 374 -11.35 -27.63 -13.89
N ALA A 375 -11.61 -28.15 -15.09
CA ALA A 375 -12.34 -29.40 -15.30
C ALA A 375 -11.49 -30.44 -16.05
N PHE A 376 -11.24 -31.59 -15.41
CA PHE A 376 -10.62 -32.75 -16.04
C PHE A 376 -11.74 -33.62 -16.61
N SER A 377 -12.12 -33.30 -17.84
CA SER A 377 -13.32 -33.83 -18.48
C SER A 377 -13.06 -35.10 -19.30
N ASN A 378 -11.87 -35.69 -19.23
CA ASN A 378 -11.51 -36.96 -19.83
C ASN A 378 -10.52 -37.75 -18.96
N ASP A 379 -10.11 -38.94 -19.41
CA ASP A 379 -9.13 -39.81 -18.74
C ASP A 379 -7.69 -39.45 -19.11
N ASN A 380 -6.75 -39.85 -18.25
CA ASN A 380 -5.30 -39.65 -18.45
C ASN A 380 -4.88 -38.19 -18.65
N THR A 381 -5.69 -37.23 -18.16
CA THR A 381 -5.44 -35.79 -18.29
C THR A 381 -4.56 -35.27 -17.15
N TYR A 382 -3.85 -34.16 -17.37
CA TYR A 382 -2.89 -33.67 -16.40
C TYR A 382 -2.82 -32.15 -16.26
N LEU A 383 -2.42 -31.67 -15.09
CA LEU A 383 -1.98 -30.30 -14.86
C LEU A 383 -0.71 -30.31 -14.01
N MET A 384 0.36 -29.70 -14.51
CA MET A 384 1.65 -29.59 -13.84
C MET A 384 2.06 -28.13 -13.69
N ALA A 385 2.18 -27.67 -12.46
CA ALA A 385 2.89 -26.43 -12.12
C ALA A 385 4.34 -26.77 -11.79
N GLU A 386 5.29 -26.38 -12.64
CA GLU A 386 6.72 -26.67 -12.49
C GLU A 386 7.41 -25.77 -11.46
N PRO A 387 8.63 -26.11 -11.01
CA PRO A 387 9.34 -25.33 -10.01
C PRO A 387 9.47 -23.85 -10.36
N GLY A 388 9.12 -22.99 -9.40
CA GLY A 388 9.17 -21.53 -9.54
C GLY A 388 8.05 -20.91 -10.39
N SER A 389 7.01 -21.65 -10.76
CA SER A 389 5.80 -21.10 -11.40
C SER A 389 4.84 -20.46 -10.40
N TYR A 390 3.90 -19.64 -10.88
CA TYR A 390 2.83 -19.03 -10.08
C TYR A 390 1.48 -19.48 -10.61
N PHE A 391 0.66 -20.14 -9.79
CA PHE A 391 -0.60 -20.73 -10.21
C PHE A 391 -1.77 -20.39 -9.29
N TYR A 392 -2.74 -19.65 -9.81
CA TYR A 392 -3.89 -19.19 -9.05
C TYR A 392 -5.19 -19.60 -9.73
N VAL A 393 -6.10 -20.19 -8.95
CA VAL A 393 -7.46 -20.53 -9.38
C VAL A 393 -8.43 -19.94 -8.39
N ILE A 394 -9.29 -19.04 -8.86
CA ILE A 394 -10.18 -18.25 -8.00
C ILE A 394 -11.56 -18.22 -8.62
N GLY A 395 -12.58 -18.50 -7.81
CA GLY A 395 -13.95 -18.41 -8.28
C GLY A 395 -14.96 -18.91 -7.27
N THR A 396 -16.23 -18.62 -7.53
CA THR A 396 -17.36 -19.12 -6.74
C THR A 396 -17.89 -20.40 -7.37
N SER A 397 -17.24 -21.54 -7.18
CA SER A 397 -17.65 -22.79 -7.84
C SER A 397 -18.79 -23.47 -7.07
N SER A 398 -19.83 -23.95 -7.77
CA SER A 398 -20.89 -24.82 -7.26
C SER A 398 -20.51 -26.30 -7.26
N GLN A 399 -19.32 -26.62 -7.76
CA GLN A 399 -18.63 -27.90 -7.69
C GLN A 399 -17.28 -27.69 -6.96
N PRO A 400 -16.47 -28.74 -6.72
CA PRO A 400 -15.06 -28.55 -6.39
C PRO A 400 -14.39 -27.59 -7.39
N LEU A 401 -13.60 -26.63 -6.92
CA LEU A 401 -13.01 -25.59 -7.77
C LEU A 401 -12.16 -26.19 -8.90
N ILE A 402 -11.37 -27.21 -8.56
CA ILE A 402 -10.66 -28.08 -9.48
C ILE A 402 -11.21 -29.50 -9.33
N ASN A 403 -11.75 -30.07 -10.40
CA ASN A 403 -12.36 -31.39 -10.36
C ASN A 403 -11.68 -32.34 -11.35
N LEU A 404 -10.90 -33.28 -10.82
CA LEU A 404 -10.20 -34.33 -11.57
C LEU A 404 -11.16 -35.41 -12.11
N SER A 405 -12.44 -35.31 -11.77
CA SER A 405 -13.49 -36.26 -12.15
C SER A 405 -14.66 -35.52 -12.79
N ALA A 406 -14.42 -34.44 -13.52
CA ALA A 406 -15.48 -33.62 -14.11
C ALA A 406 -16.20 -34.32 -15.29
N ASN A 407 -17.49 -34.03 -15.46
CA ASN A 407 -18.20 -34.30 -16.72
C ASN A 407 -17.73 -33.33 -17.83
N GLY A 408 -18.22 -33.52 -19.07
CA GLY A 408 -17.84 -32.73 -20.24
C GLY A 408 -18.16 -31.22 -20.21
N VAL A 409 -18.77 -30.73 -19.12
CA VAL A 409 -19.11 -29.31 -18.93
C VAL A 409 -18.69 -28.79 -17.54
N GLY A 410 -18.00 -29.60 -16.73
CA GLY A 410 -17.54 -29.22 -15.39
C GLY A 410 -18.62 -29.04 -14.32
N THR A 411 -19.87 -29.41 -14.57
CA THR A 411 -21.03 -29.16 -13.68
C THR A 411 -21.35 -30.31 -12.74
N ALA A 412 -20.74 -31.49 -12.93
CA ALA A 412 -20.92 -32.65 -12.08
C ALA A 412 -19.66 -33.52 -12.08
N SER A 413 -19.55 -34.39 -11.07
CA SER A 413 -18.53 -35.44 -11.03
C SER A 413 -19.01 -36.73 -11.71
N VAL A 414 -18.14 -37.36 -12.47
CA VAL A 414 -18.32 -38.66 -13.14
C VAL A 414 -17.08 -39.53 -12.92
N ILE A 415 -17.16 -40.79 -13.30
CA ILE A 415 -16.01 -41.68 -13.21
C ILE A 415 -14.95 -41.26 -14.23
N ARG A 416 -13.74 -40.98 -13.74
CA ARG A 416 -12.52 -40.74 -14.54
C ARG A 416 -11.34 -41.49 -13.94
N SER A 417 -10.34 -41.79 -14.76
CA SER A 417 -9.15 -42.54 -14.37
C SER A 417 -7.88 -41.97 -14.99
N GLY A 418 -6.75 -42.14 -14.29
CA GLY A 418 -5.43 -41.72 -14.77
C GLY A 418 -5.19 -40.21 -14.71
N ASN A 419 -6.10 -39.42 -14.12
CA ASN A 419 -5.94 -37.98 -14.05
C ASN A 419 -4.96 -37.57 -12.96
N SER A 420 -4.15 -36.55 -13.23
CA SER A 420 -3.13 -36.07 -12.28
C SER A 420 -3.09 -34.55 -12.18
N PHE A 421 -2.99 -34.05 -10.96
CA PHE A 421 -2.74 -32.63 -10.69
C PHE A 421 -1.52 -32.52 -9.78
N THR A 422 -0.47 -31.85 -10.24
CA THR A 422 0.80 -31.75 -9.52
C THR A 422 1.25 -30.31 -9.38
N LEU A 423 1.50 -29.92 -8.14
CA LEU A 423 2.17 -28.67 -7.74
C LEU A 423 3.60 -29.02 -7.34
N ASN A 424 4.55 -28.86 -8.26
CA ASN A 424 5.95 -29.23 -8.03
C ASN A 424 6.79 -27.98 -7.72
N SER A 425 6.93 -27.66 -6.43
CA SER A 425 7.64 -26.48 -5.94
C SER A 425 7.36 -25.16 -6.69
N PRO A 426 6.09 -24.84 -7.04
CA PRO A 426 5.76 -23.51 -7.57
C PRO A 426 6.25 -22.42 -6.61
N ALA A 427 6.62 -21.25 -7.12
CA ALA A 427 6.97 -20.10 -6.27
C ALA A 427 5.78 -19.73 -5.36
N GLN A 428 4.56 -19.73 -5.90
CA GLN A 428 3.34 -19.58 -5.13
C GLN A 428 2.17 -20.30 -5.83
N TYR A 429 1.19 -20.72 -5.04
CA TYR A 429 -0.11 -21.13 -5.58
C TYR A 429 -1.26 -20.79 -4.63
N ASP A 430 -2.44 -20.55 -5.19
CA ASP A 430 -3.66 -20.35 -4.41
C ASP A 430 -4.88 -20.93 -5.12
N LEU A 431 -5.45 -21.97 -4.52
CA LEU A 431 -6.64 -22.66 -5.01
C LEU A 431 -7.80 -22.24 -4.12
N ARG A 432 -8.52 -21.19 -4.48
CA ARG A 432 -9.48 -20.52 -3.59
C ARG A 432 -10.92 -20.63 -4.09
N ASN A 433 -11.70 -21.50 -3.45
CA ASN A 433 -13.14 -21.57 -3.70
C ASN A 433 -13.90 -20.58 -2.80
N LEU A 434 -14.51 -19.57 -3.41
CA LEU A 434 -15.30 -18.54 -2.72
C LEU A 434 -16.67 -19.07 -2.27
N ASN A 435 -17.07 -20.27 -2.71
CA ASN A 435 -18.24 -20.96 -2.17
C ASN A 435 -17.94 -21.58 -0.78
N ASN A 436 -18.75 -21.22 0.22
CA ASN A 436 -18.55 -21.64 1.62
C ASN A 436 -18.78 -23.13 1.89
N SER A 437 -19.34 -23.88 0.94
CA SER A 437 -19.73 -25.29 1.12
C SER A 437 -19.06 -26.24 0.11
N GLN A 438 -18.12 -25.76 -0.69
CA GLN A 438 -17.44 -26.56 -1.72
C GLN A 438 -15.93 -26.61 -1.48
N SER A 439 -15.31 -27.72 -1.89
CA SER A 439 -13.88 -27.92 -1.73
C SER A 439 -13.06 -27.18 -2.81
N ALA A 440 -11.76 -27.03 -2.54
CA ALA A 440 -10.81 -26.55 -3.55
C ALA A 440 -10.55 -27.63 -4.62
N VAL A 441 -10.39 -28.89 -4.19
CA VAL A 441 -10.00 -29.99 -5.08
C VAL A 441 -10.93 -31.19 -4.86
N ASN A 442 -11.22 -31.91 -5.94
CA ASN A 442 -11.77 -33.26 -5.90
C ASN A 442 -10.99 -34.18 -6.83
N VAL A 443 -10.38 -35.22 -6.26
CA VAL A 443 -9.47 -36.16 -6.92
C VAL A 443 -10.25 -37.25 -7.65
N ALA A 444 -11.28 -37.84 -7.04
CA ALA A 444 -12.03 -38.96 -7.62
C ALA A 444 -13.54 -38.87 -7.33
N TYR A 445 -14.32 -39.75 -7.96
CA TYR A 445 -15.77 -39.89 -7.73
C TYR A 445 -16.13 -41.35 -7.40
N LEU A 446 -17.17 -41.56 -6.58
CA LEU A 446 -17.71 -42.87 -6.17
C LEU A 446 -16.73 -43.84 -5.51
N ASN A 447 -15.90 -43.36 -4.58
CA ASN A 447 -14.92 -44.20 -3.88
C ASN A 447 -14.06 -44.99 -4.87
N ARG A 448 -13.32 -44.27 -5.72
CA ARG A 448 -12.27 -44.86 -6.55
C ARG A 448 -10.92 -44.20 -6.25
N SER A 449 -9.83 -44.67 -6.88
CA SER A 449 -8.44 -44.33 -6.50
C SER A 449 -7.46 -44.23 -7.68
N GLU A 450 -7.96 -44.05 -8.90
CA GLU A 450 -7.17 -44.06 -10.14
C GLU A 450 -6.61 -42.67 -10.50
N ASN A 451 -6.99 -41.62 -9.78
CA ASN A 451 -6.52 -40.25 -9.98
C ASN A 451 -5.63 -39.81 -8.81
N SER A 452 -4.77 -38.83 -9.05
CA SER A 452 -3.81 -38.33 -8.07
C SER A 452 -3.74 -36.81 -7.98
N PHE A 453 -3.58 -36.30 -6.77
CA PHE A 453 -3.20 -34.92 -6.47
C PHE A 453 -1.90 -34.90 -5.68
N ASN A 454 -0.92 -34.13 -6.16
CA ASN A 454 0.43 -34.09 -5.62
C ASN A 454 0.85 -32.66 -5.29
N ILE A 455 1.45 -32.47 -4.13
CA ILE A 455 2.18 -31.25 -3.76
C ILE A 455 3.59 -31.67 -3.35
N LEU A 456 4.60 -31.15 -4.04
CA LEU A 456 6.00 -31.52 -3.86
C LEU A 456 6.82 -30.30 -3.46
N ASP A 457 7.73 -30.48 -2.51
CA ASP A 457 8.68 -29.46 -2.02
C ASP A 457 8.05 -28.07 -1.86
N SER A 458 6.89 -28.00 -1.20
CA SER A 458 6.11 -26.76 -1.07
C SER A 458 5.52 -26.55 0.31
N ASP A 459 5.34 -25.30 0.68
CA ASP A 459 4.49 -24.93 1.80
C ASP A 459 3.03 -25.26 1.51
N ILE A 460 2.26 -25.59 2.53
CA ILE A 460 0.84 -25.94 2.44
C ILE A 460 0.08 -25.20 3.55
N ASP A 461 -0.74 -24.24 3.15
CA ASP A 461 -1.70 -23.54 4.00
C ASP A 461 -3.12 -23.98 3.63
N LEU A 462 -3.93 -24.33 4.64
CA LEU A 462 -5.25 -24.93 4.46
C LEU A 462 -6.34 -24.14 5.17
N TRP A 463 -7.45 -23.85 4.47
CA TRP A 463 -8.65 -23.27 5.08
C TRP A 463 -9.80 -24.27 5.01
N LYS A 464 -10.35 -24.59 6.18
CA LYS A 464 -11.49 -25.49 6.29
C LYS A 464 -12.73 -24.90 5.61
N VAL A 465 -13.60 -25.77 5.10
CA VAL A 465 -14.93 -25.40 4.62
C VAL A 465 -15.65 -24.61 5.72
N GLY A 466 -16.29 -23.50 5.35
CA GLY A 466 -16.92 -22.56 6.29
C GLY A 466 -16.01 -21.49 6.92
N VAL A 467 -14.69 -21.60 6.82
CA VAL A 467 -13.75 -20.55 7.29
C VAL A 467 -13.65 -19.42 6.24
N PRO A 468 -13.55 -18.14 6.66
CA PRO A 468 -13.29 -17.02 5.74
C PRO A 468 -11.99 -17.21 4.96
N VAL A 469 -12.04 -17.03 3.64
CA VAL A 469 -10.90 -17.32 2.76
C VAL A 469 -9.78 -16.27 2.81
N LEU A 470 -10.04 -15.05 3.28
CA LEU A 470 -9.03 -13.99 3.43
C LEU A 470 -8.46 -13.87 4.85
N GLY A 471 -8.95 -14.69 5.79
CA GLY A 471 -8.42 -14.74 7.15
C GLY A 471 -7.19 -15.66 7.26
N PRO A 472 -6.66 -15.85 8.48
CA PRO A 472 -5.57 -16.79 8.73
C PRO A 472 -5.94 -18.21 8.31
N SER A 473 -4.92 -18.99 7.95
CA SER A 473 -5.08 -20.41 7.63
C SER A 473 -5.54 -21.21 8.86
N SER A 474 -6.27 -22.29 8.64
CA SER A 474 -6.64 -23.23 9.70
C SER A 474 -5.47 -24.12 10.10
N GLU A 475 -4.60 -24.44 9.14
CA GLU A 475 -3.44 -25.30 9.29
C GLU A 475 -2.34 -24.83 8.33
N THR A 476 -1.09 -24.88 8.76
CA THR A 476 0.09 -24.47 7.99
C THR A 476 1.20 -25.52 8.13
N TYR A 477 1.85 -25.83 7.01
CA TYR A 477 2.98 -26.77 6.94
C TYR A 477 4.06 -26.17 6.04
N ALA A 478 5.29 -26.05 6.53
CA ALA A 478 6.38 -25.45 5.76
C ALA A 478 7.18 -26.52 5.01
N LYS A 479 7.42 -26.31 3.72
CA LYS A 479 8.23 -27.14 2.82
C LYS A 479 7.99 -28.65 2.99
N VAL A 480 6.76 -29.05 2.75
CA VAL A 480 6.36 -30.46 2.69
C VAL A 480 7.02 -31.08 1.44
N GLN A 481 7.91 -32.05 1.65
CA GLN A 481 8.63 -32.71 0.55
C GLN A 481 7.68 -33.44 -0.39
N ASN A 482 6.69 -34.12 0.16
CA ASN A 482 5.67 -34.82 -0.62
C ASN A 482 4.34 -34.90 0.13
N LEU A 483 3.27 -34.51 -0.54
CA LEU A 483 1.88 -34.87 -0.24
C LEU A 483 1.30 -35.49 -1.50
N ASN A 484 0.88 -36.75 -1.43
CA ASN A 484 0.18 -37.47 -2.48
C ASN A 484 -1.19 -37.92 -1.95
N VAL A 485 -2.23 -37.53 -2.67
CA VAL A 485 -3.62 -37.90 -2.38
C VAL A 485 -4.15 -38.69 -3.56
N VAL A 486 -4.61 -39.91 -3.30
CA VAL A 486 -5.30 -40.73 -4.29
C VAL A 486 -6.71 -41.05 -3.82
N GLY A 487 -7.64 -40.99 -4.77
CA GLY A 487 -9.01 -41.40 -4.56
C GLY A 487 -9.92 -40.46 -3.77
N SER A 488 -11.07 -40.98 -3.34
CA SER A 488 -12.13 -40.23 -2.66
C SER A 488 -12.86 -41.09 -1.63
N GLY A 489 -13.44 -40.45 -0.61
CA GLY A 489 -14.29 -41.13 0.38
C GLY A 489 -13.56 -42.23 1.13
N THR A 490 -14.08 -43.47 1.13
CA THR A 490 -13.46 -44.59 1.86
C THR A 490 -12.18 -45.11 1.22
N ARG A 491 -11.91 -44.77 -0.05
CA ARG A 491 -10.66 -45.12 -0.76
C ARG A 491 -9.70 -43.93 -0.88
N GLU A 492 -9.98 -42.84 -0.18
CA GLU A 492 -9.06 -41.70 -0.12
C GLU A 492 -7.85 -42.06 0.75
N VAL A 493 -6.70 -42.19 0.11
CA VAL A 493 -5.42 -42.50 0.75
C VAL A 493 -4.50 -41.30 0.61
N VAL A 494 -3.88 -40.91 1.73
CA VAL A 494 -2.90 -39.83 1.80
C VAL A 494 -1.54 -40.43 2.15
N THR A 495 -0.55 -40.15 1.31
CA THR A 495 0.86 -40.46 1.58
C THR A 495 1.61 -39.13 1.69
N THR A 496 2.24 -38.85 2.83
CA THR A 496 2.85 -37.55 3.11
C THR A 496 4.17 -37.68 3.87
N SER A 497 5.10 -36.75 3.64
CA SER A 497 6.32 -36.60 4.45
C SER A 497 6.08 -35.90 5.78
N ASP A 498 4.99 -35.15 5.92
CA ASP A 498 4.61 -34.42 7.13
C ASP A 498 3.53 -35.20 7.91
N THR A 499 3.77 -35.44 9.21
CA THR A 499 2.87 -36.25 10.05
C THR A 499 1.53 -35.56 10.32
N GLY A 500 1.47 -34.23 10.35
CA GLY A 500 0.22 -33.50 10.57
C GLY A 500 -0.76 -33.62 9.40
N LEU A 501 -0.23 -33.81 8.19
CA LEU A 501 -1.03 -34.00 6.98
C LEU A 501 -1.58 -35.42 6.79
N GLN A 502 -1.24 -36.40 7.65
CA GLN A 502 -1.73 -37.78 7.50
C GLN A 502 -3.27 -37.88 7.58
N GLN A 503 -3.91 -36.91 8.23
CA GLN A 503 -5.37 -36.83 8.37
C GLN A 503 -6.02 -35.90 7.33
N PHE A 504 -5.26 -35.42 6.35
CA PHE A 504 -5.79 -34.57 5.28
C PHE A 504 -6.98 -35.26 4.59
N LYS A 505 -8.04 -34.48 4.36
CA LYS A 505 -9.19 -34.89 3.55
C LYS A 505 -9.59 -33.77 2.61
N GLN A 506 -9.58 -34.05 1.31
CA GLN A 506 -9.85 -33.03 0.29
C GLN A 506 -11.20 -32.32 0.48
N ALA A 507 -12.22 -33.04 0.94
CA ALA A 507 -13.56 -32.51 1.17
C ALA A 507 -13.64 -31.47 2.30
N ASN A 508 -12.63 -31.43 3.18
CA ASN A 508 -12.62 -30.54 4.34
C ASN A 508 -12.08 -29.15 4.03
N TYR A 509 -11.42 -28.95 2.90
CA TYR A 509 -10.71 -27.70 2.60
C TYR A 509 -11.23 -27.02 1.34
N ARG A 510 -11.58 -25.74 1.48
CA ARG A 510 -12.08 -24.88 0.40
C ARG A 510 -11.01 -23.98 -0.20
N ARG A 511 -9.89 -23.82 0.52
CA ARG A 511 -8.70 -23.11 0.06
C ARG A 511 -7.47 -23.94 0.39
N ILE A 512 -6.59 -24.11 -0.59
CA ILE A 512 -5.28 -24.75 -0.44
C ILE A 512 -4.28 -23.80 -1.10
N SER A 513 -3.29 -23.34 -0.36
CA SER A 513 -2.29 -22.38 -0.83
C SER A 513 -0.90 -22.81 -0.42
N GLY A 514 0.13 -22.21 -1.01
CA GLY A 514 1.52 -22.38 -0.62
C GLY A 514 2.38 -21.25 -1.14
N MET A 515 3.29 -20.76 -0.31
CA MET A 515 4.11 -19.58 -0.59
C MET A 515 5.60 -19.92 -0.50
N ASN A 516 6.21 -20.50 -1.53
CA ASN A 516 7.62 -20.90 -1.49
C ASN A 516 8.58 -19.71 -1.66
N GLN A 517 8.46 -18.70 -0.80
CA GLN A 517 9.19 -17.45 -0.86
C GLN A 517 9.65 -16.99 0.51
N ASN A 518 10.69 -16.13 0.49
CA ASN A 518 11.22 -15.49 1.68
C ASN A 518 10.21 -14.47 2.24
N PRO A 519 9.95 -14.51 3.56
CA PRO A 519 9.04 -13.56 4.19
C PRO A 519 9.60 -12.13 4.20
N LYS A 520 8.71 -11.14 4.26
CA LYS A 520 8.99 -9.71 4.46
C LYS A 520 8.34 -9.22 5.76
N ILE A 521 8.74 -8.05 6.25
CA ILE A 521 8.17 -7.41 7.45
C ILE A 521 7.64 -6.03 7.06
N GLU A 522 6.38 -5.76 7.40
CA GLU A 522 5.75 -4.45 7.35
C GLU A 522 5.73 -3.87 8.77
N TRP A 523 6.62 -2.92 9.06
CA TRP A 523 6.67 -2.29 10.39
C TRP A 523 5.48 -1.35 10.59
N THR A 524 4.81 -1.46 11.74
CA THR A 524 4.00 -0.34 12.24
C THR A 524 4.95 0.85 12.47
N PRO A 525 4.61 2.08 12.07
CA PRO A 525 5.46 3.25 12.32
C PRO A 525 5.88 3.33 13.79
N VAL A 526 7.19 3.31 14.02
CA VAL A 526 7.81 3.33 15.35
C VAL A 526 8.22 4.74 15.68
N THR A 527 7.95 5.19 16.90
CA THR A 527 8.33 6.50 17.41
C THR A 527 9.22 6.38 18.64
N ASP A 528 9.88 7.46 19.02
CA ASP A 528 10.65 7.58 20.26
C ASP A 528 9.77 7.67 21.53
N ALA A 529 8.44 7.59 21.36
CA ALA A 529 7.46 7.41 22.44
C ALA A 529 6.97 5.95 22.56
N ASP A 530 7.47 5.03 21.72
CA ASP A 530 7.12 3.61 21.75
C ASP A 530 8.09 2.79 22.62
N ARG A 531 7.52 1.98 23.51
CA ARG A 531 8.18 0.81 24.11
C ARG A 531 7.84 -0.47 23.36
N THR A 532 6.68 -0.48 22.73
CA THR A 532 6.17 -1.62 21.97
C THR A 532 6.47 -1.44 20.48
N ILE A 533 7.28 -2.33 19.93
CA ILE A 533 7.54 -2.42 18.50
C ILE A 533 6.65 -3.52 17.91
N LYS A 534 5.94 -3.19 16.83
CA LYS A 534 5.06 -4.11 16.12
C LYS A 534 5.43 -4.19 14.65
N GLY A 535 5.46 -5.40 14.09
CA GLY A 535 5.67 -5.63 12.67
C GLY A 535 4.78 -6.75 12.17
N ARG A 536 4.30 -6.68 10.93
CA ARG A 536 3.45 -7.70 10.31
C ARG A 536 4.25 -8.49 9.29
N VAL A 537 4.20 -9.81 9.37
CA VAL A 537 5.00 -10.68 8.49
C VAL A 537 4.18 -11.05 7.24
N VAL A 538 4.68 -10.64 6.07
CA VAL A 538 4.13 -10.99 4.75
C VAL A 538 4.87 -12.22 4.23
N ILE A 539 4.14 -13.25 3.82
CA ILE A 539 4.71 -14.52 3.35
C ILE A 539 4.59 -14.72 1.84
N GLY A 540 3.75 -13.92 1.16
CA GLY A 540 3.54 -13.96 -0.27
C GLY A 540 2.45 -12.98 -0.69
N GLU A 541 2.08 -13.00 -1.96
CA GLU A 541 1.03 -12.17 -2.54
C GLU A 541 0.14 -13.04 -3.42
N VAL A 542 -1.16 -12.80 -3.41
CA VAL A 542 -2.13 -13.61 -4.17
C VAL A 542 -3.15 -12.69 -4.79
N PRO A 543 -3.84 -13.09 -5.88
CA PRO A 543 -4.94 -12.27 -6.35
C PRO A 543 -6.02 -12.11 -5.27
N ASP A 544 -6.71 -10.98 -5.31
CA ASP A 544 -7.85 -10.72 -4.46
C ASP A 544 -9.06 -11.61 -4.85
N ASN A 545 -10.16 -11.50 -4.10
CA ASN A 545 -11.34 -12.34 -4.36
C ASN A 545 -12.07 -12.03 -5.67
N ASN A 546 -11.73 -10.94 -6.35
CA ASN A 546 -12.35 -10.60 -7.63
C ASN A 546 -11.67 -11.33 -8.80
N GLY A 547 -10.46 -11.87 -8.60
CA GLY A 547 -9.69 -12.48 -9.69
C GLY A 547 -9.37 -11.45 -10.77
N LEU A 548 -9.54 -11.81 -12.05
CA LEU A 548 -9.36 -10.88 -13.17
C LEU A 548 -10.57 -9.94 -13.28
N VAL A 549 -10.30 -8.63 -13.25
CA VAL A 549 -11.31 -7.59 -13.48
C VAL A 549 -10.79 -6.63 -14.54
N ASN A 550 -11.52 -6.49 -15.66
CA ASN A 550 -11.16 -5.59 -16.76
C ASN A 550 -9.74 -5.83 -17.34
N GLY A 551 -9.25 -7.07 -17.31
CA GLY A 551 -7.90 -7.42 -17.78
C GLY A 551 -6.79 -7.24 -16.75
N GLU A 552 -7.10 -6.74 -15.55
CA GLU A 552 -6.12 -6.54 -14.48
C GLU A 552 -6.35 -7.48 -13.29
N ILE A 553 -5.24 -7.91 -12.68
CA ILE A 553 -5.24 -8.67 -11.43
C ILE A 553 -4.75 -7.76 -10.31
N HIS A 554 -5.55 -7.61 -9.27
CA HIS A 554 -5.12 -6.94 -8.05
C HIS A 554 -4.59 -7.97 -7.05
N TYR A 555 -3.31 -7.87 -6.72
CA TYR A 555 -2.65 -8.74 -5.76
C TYR A 555 -2.73 -8.14 -4.34
N ILE A 556 -3.00 -9.00 -3.37
CA ILE A 556 -3.08 -8.68 -1.94
C ILE A 556 -2.04 -9.48 -1.16
N PRO A 557 -1.48 -8.91 -0.08
CA PRO A 557 -0.53 -9.63 0.76
C PRO A 557 -1.20 -10.80 1.49
N VAL A 558 -0.46 -11.90 1.62
CA VAL A 558 -0.79 -13.00 2.53
C VAL A 558 0.09 -12.85 3.76
N TYR A 559 -0.55 -12.70 4.90
CA TYR A 559 0.12 -12.58 6.19
C TYR A 559 0.32 -13.95 6.83
N ALA A 560 1.42 -14.08 7.57
CA ALA A 560 1.68 -15.27 8.37
C ALA A 560 0.54 -15.52 9.36
N SER A 561 0.16 -16.78 9.57
CA SER A 561 -0.78 -17.19 10.61
C SER A 561 -0.08 -17.31 11.97
N GLU A 562 -0.85 -17.64 13.01
CA GLU A 562 -0.31 -17.81 14.36
C GLU A 562 0.83 -18.84 14.38
N ASN A 563 1.96 -18.46 14.98
CA ASN A 563 3.17 -19.27 15.11
C ASN A 563 3.80 -19.75 13.78
N GLN A 564 3.34 -19.25 12.63
CA GLN A 564 3.84 -19.68 11.33
C GLN A 564 5.23 -19.10 11.04
N ALA A 565 5.50 -17.86 11.46
CA ALA A 565 6.77 -17.20 11.28
C ALA A 565 7.30 -16.64 12.62
N ASN A 566 8.61 -16.41 12.67
CA ASN A 566 9.24 -15.64 13.73
C ASN A 566 10.14 -14.56 13.18
N VAL A 567 10.39 -13.54 13.99
CA VAL A 567 11.29 -12.43 13.67
C VAL A 567 12.39 -12.34 14.72
N THR A 568 13.61 -12.15 14.24
CA THR A 568 14.73 -11.61 15.04
C THR A 568 14.78 -10.11 14.80
N LEU A 569 14.56 -9.33 15.84
CA LEU A 569 14.52 -7.87 15.83
C LEU A 569 15.80 -7.32 16.46
N THR A 570 16.39 -6.27 15.88
CA THR A 570 17.47 -5.49 16.52
C THR A 570 16.98 -4.07 16.75
N ASP A 571 17.01 -3.63 18.02
CA ASP A 571 16.52 -2.31 18.43
C ASP A 571 17.56 -1.19 18.21
N THR A 572 17.19 0.06 18.54
CA THR A 572 18.06 1.24 18.36
C THR A 572 19.28 1.29 19.29
N TYR A 573 19.41 0.33 20.21
CA TYR A 573 20.55 0.17 21.10
C TYR A 573 21.46 -0.99 20.69
N GLY A 574 21.09 -1.71 19.62
CA GLY A 574 21.81 -2.89 19.15
C GLY A 574 21.47 -4.16 19.92
N ASN A 575 20.44 -4.16 20.79
CA ASN A 575 20.01 -5.39 21.44
C ASN A 575 19.23 -6.25 20.43
N VAL A 576 19.47 -7.55 20.48
CA VAL A 576 18.84 -8.53 19.59
C VAL A 576 17.77 -9.30 20.35
N HIS A 577 16.54 -9.28 19.83
CA HIS A 577 15.36 -9.95 20.37
C HIS A 577 14.95 -11.06 19.39
N GLU A 578 15.17 -12.31 19.78
CA GLU A 578 14.96 -13.48 18.92
C GLU A 578 13.60 -14.14 19.17
N ASN A 579 13.16 -14.96 18.19
CA ASN A 579 11.98 -15.83 18.30
C ASN A 579 10.67 -15.08 18.61
N LEU A 580 10.50 -13.86 18.10
CA LEU A 580 9.23 -13.15 18.18
C LEU A 580 8.23 -13.82 17.23
N MET A 581 7.34 -14.65 17.77
CA MET A 581 6.37 -15.43 17.00
C MET A 581 5.21 -14.56 16.50
N THR A 582 4.67 -14.89 15.34
CA THR A 582 3.49 -14.22 14.79
C THR A 582 2.22 -14.60 15.54
N ASP A 583 1.35 -13.63 15.80
CA ASP A 583 -0.03 -13.86 16.25
C ASP A 583 -0.95 -14.31 15.08
N SER A 584 -2.24 -14.51 15.35
CA SER A 584 -3.22 -14.95 14.35
C SER A 584 -3.42 -13.96 13.19
N GLU A 585 -3.04 -12.70 13.38
CA GLU A 585 -3.14 -11.65 12.35
C GLU A 585 -1.78 -11.41 11.65
N GLY A 586 -0.76 -12.18 12.01
CA GLY A 586 0.58 -12.12 11.42
C GLY A 586 1.50 -11.08 12.04
N TYR A 587 1.14 -10.50 13.19
CA TYR A 587 2.00 -9.54 13.87
C TYR A 587 2.98 -10.22 14.82
N ILE A 588 4.22 -9.74 14.80
CA ILE A 588 5.15 -9.87 15.91
C ILE A 588 5.02 -8.64 16.80
N THR A 589 5.25 -8.83 18.10
CA THR A 589 5.24 -7.74 19.08
C THR A 589 6.42 -7.94 20.02
N TYR A 590 7.18 -6.87 20.25
CA TYR A 590 8.19 -6.78 21.29
C TYR A 590 7.88 -5.55 22.15
N THR A 591 7.86 -5.71 23.47
CA THR A 591 7.69 -4.60 24.42
C THR A 591 8.85 -4.59 25.40
N ASP A 592 9.53 -3.45 25.50
CA ASP A 592 10.54 -3.26 26.54
C ASP A 592 9.88 -3.16 27.92
N MET A 593 10.26 -4.10 28.80
CA MET A 593 9.74 -4.21 30.18
C MET A 593 10.78 -3.83 31.23
N SER A 594 11.88 -3.19 30.84
CA SER A 594 12.93 -2.75 31.76
C SER A 594 12.47 -1.61 32.67
N ASN A 595 13.18 -1.37 33.77
CA ASN A 595 12.90 -0.30 34.71
C ASN A 595 14.22 0.44 35.09
N PRO A 596 14.42 1.70 34.65
CA PRO A 596 13.50 2.49 33.84
C PRO A 596 13.35 1.92 32.42
N ALA A 597 12.16 2.07 31.85
CA ALA A 597 11.89 1.57 30.50
C ALA A 597 12.69 2.34 29.46
N GLN A 598 13.13 1.61 28.44
CA GLN A 598 13.98 2.15 27.39
C GLN A 598 13.16 2.42 26.13
N PHE A 599 12.95 3.70 25.82
CA PHE A 599 12.29 4.14 24.58
C PHE A 599 13.26 4.10 23.40
N GLN A 600 12.75 3.96 22.19
CA GLN A 600 13.60 3.94 20.99
C GLN A 600 14.19 5.32 20.69
N LYS A 601 15.40 5.38 20.12
CA LYS A 601 16.05 6.66 19.78
C LYS A 601 15.54 7.21 18.46
N ALA A 602 15.03 8.45 18.45
CA ALA A 602 14.67 9.16 17.24
C ALA A 602 15.81 9.20 16.19
N GLY A 603 15.47 9.04 14.92
CA GLY A 603 16.43 9.06 13.80
C GLY A 603 17.26 7.78 13.62
N GLU A 604 17.32 6.91 14.63
CA GLU A 604 18.00 5.62 14.55
C GLU A 604 17.12 4.55 13.88
N LYS A 605 17.73 3.41 13.53
CA LYS A 605 17.06 2.32 12.81
C LYS A 605 16.77 1.12 13.70
N ILE A 606 15.60 0.53 13.48
CA ILE A 606 15.25 -0.83 13.92
C ILE A 606 15.34 -1.74 12.71
N THR A 607 15.81 -2.97 12.91
CA THR A 607 15.91 -3.96 11.84
C THR A 607 15.27 -5.28 12.23
N GLY A 608 14.80 -6.05 11.24
CA GLY A 608 14.27 -7.38 11.49
C GLY A 608 14.56 -8.38 10.38
N ILE A 609 14.77 -9.63 10.77
CA ILE A 609 14.90 -10.78 9.88
C ILE A 609 13.76 -11.74 10.20
N ALA A 610 12.88 -11.98 9.23
CA ALA A 610 11.80 -12.94 9.38
C ALA A 610 12.22 -14.33 8.90
N LYS A 611 11.72 -15.36 9.58
CA LYS A 611 11.92 -16.76 9.23
C LYS A 611 10.60 -17.52 9.29
N ARG A 612 10.34 -18.34 8.28
CA ARG A 612 9.23 -19.28 8.21
C ARG A 612 9.74 -20.60 7.65
N GLY A 613 9.81 -21.64 8.48
CA GLY A 613 10.43 -22.91 8.10
C GLY A 613 11.85 -22.69 7.51
N PRO A 614 12.11 -23.11 6.26
CA PRO A 614 13.39 -22.92 5.58
C PRO A 614 13.56 -21.53 4.93
N TRP A 615 12.51 -20.72 4.87
CA TRP A 615 12.51 -19.42 4.22
C TRP A 615 12.96 -18.34 5.19
N VAL A 616 13.97 -17.57 4.82
CA VAL A 616 14.57 -16.53 5.66
C VAL A 616 14.69 -15.26 4.83
N THR A 617 14.31 -14.11 5.40
CA THR A 617 14.53 -12.83 4.74
C THR A 617 16.05 -12.67 4.46
N PRO A 618 16.46 -12.43 3.20
CA PRO A 618 17.88 -12.48 2.83
C PRO A 618 18.69 -11.30 3.40
N ALA A 619 18.03 -10.18 3.71
CA ALA A 619 18.62 -9.00 4.31
C ALA A 619 17.65 -8.43 5.36
N ALA A 620 18.19 -7.76 6.38
CA ALA A 620 17.36 -7.19 7.44
C ALA A 620 16.48 -6.04 6.89
N ILE A 621 15.19 -6.07 7.21
CA ILE A 621 14.22 -5.04 6.85
C ILE A 621 14.26 -3.94 7.89
N THR A 622 14.49 -2.69 7.47
CA THR A 622 14.72 -1.56 8.38
C THR A 622 13.54 -0.60 8.44
N THR A 623 13.26 -0.04 9.61
CA THR A 623 12.43 1.15 9.80
C THR A 623 13.19 2.21 10.61
N THR A 624 12.85 3.49 10.40
CA THR A 624 13.47 4.61 11.14
C THR A 624 12.52 5.07 12.22
N VAL A 625 13.05 5.33 13.41
CA VAL A 625 12.25 5.80 14.55
C VAL A 625 11.93 7.28 14.36
N LEU A 626 10.64 7.60 14.41
CA LEU A 626 10.12 8.95 14.24
C LEU A 626 10.25 9.73 15.55
N ASP A 627 10.70 10.97 15.45
CA ASP A 627 10.73 11.92 16.55
C ASP A 627 9.32 12.50 16.78
N VAL A 628 8.70 12.17 17.90
CA VAL A 628 7.37 12.69 18.29
C VAL A 628 7.35 13.24 19.71
N THR A 629 8.48 13.15 20.43
CA THR A 629 8.56 13.59 21.82
C THR A 629 8.90 15.08 21.88
N PRO A 630 8.21 15.88 22.70
CA PRO A 630 8.63 17.25 22.94
C PRO A 630 9.91 17.28 23.79
N PRO A 631 10.69 18.38 23.72
CA PRO A 631 11.82 18.59 24.60
C PRO A 631 11.46 18.44 26.08
N GLU A 632 12.41 18.06 26.94
CA GLU A 632 12.16 18.07 28.39
C GLU A 632 11.79 19.49 28.86
N PRO A 633 10.78 19.68 29.75
CA PRO A 633 10.36 21.01 30.17
C PRO A 633 11.50 21.87 30.70
N ALA A 634 11.45 23.17 30.36
CA ALA A 634 12.50 24.12 30.73
C ALA A 634 12.72 24.18 32.26
N ASN A 635 13.97 24.20 32.68
CA ASN A 635 14.31 24.59 34.05
C ASN A 635 14.38 26.11 34.11
N VAL A 636 13.67 26.74 35.06
CA VAL A 636 13.65 28.20 35.24
C VAL A 636 14.48 28.57 36.46
N ASP A 637 15.48 29.43 36.28
CA ASP A 637 16.32 29.90 37.37
C ASP A 637 15.48 30.72 38.36
N ASN A 638 15.65 30.48 39.66
CA ASN A 638 14.90 31.14 40.74
C ASN A 638 13.36 31.03 40.58
N SER A 639 12.87 29.88 40.08
CA SER A 639 11.43 29.61 39.82
C SER A 639 10.48 29.98 40.96
N ASP A 640 10.94 29.86 42.20
CA ASP A 640 10.13 30.07 43.41
C ASP A 640 10.15 31.53 43.91
N ALA A 641 10.92 32.39 43.25
CA ALA A 641 11.17 33.77 43.66
C ALA A 641 10.95 34.80 42.54
N ILE A 642 10.23 34.44 41.47
CA ILE A 642 9.90 35.35 40.38
C ILE A 642 8.96 36.45 40.88
N GLN A 643 9.44 37.68 40.98
CA GLN A 643 8.68 38.84 41.47
C GLN A 643 7.94 39.56 40.34
N SER A 644 6.90 40.34 40.67
CA SER A 644 6.17 41.15 39.68
C SER A 644 7.01 42.24 39.00
N ILE A 645 8.18 42.58 39.54
CA ILE A 645 9.15 43.50 38.93
C ILE A 645 10.19 42.81 38.05
N THR A 646 10.12 41.48 37.92
CA THR A 646 11.08 40.71 37.11
C THR A 646 10.93 41.10 35.65
N THR A 647 12.02 41.55 35.03
CA THR A 647 12.03 41.97 33.62
C THR A 647 12.59 40.91 32.68
N LYS A 648 13.27 39.88 33.21
CA LYS A 648 13.85 38.79 32.44
C LYS A 648 13.71 37.46 33.16
N LEU A 649 13.39 36.40 32.43
CA LEU A 649 13.50 35.03 32.92
C LEU A 649 14.71 34.36 32.27
N THR A 650 15.42 33.55 33.05
CA THR A 650 16.56 32.76 32.58
C THR A 650 16.38 31.30 32.98
N GLY A 651 17.10 30.41 32.31
CA GLY A 651 17.05 29.00 32.65
C GLY A 651 17.86 28.11 31.73
N THR A 652 17.56 26.81 31.80
CA THR A 652 18.12 25.79 30.88
C THR A 652 17.02 25.02 30.16
N GLY A 653 17.35 24.51 28.99
CA GLY A 653 16.48 23.69 28.15
C GLY A 653 17.28 22.92 27.12
N GLU A 654 16.60 22.13 26.31
CA GLU A 654 17.22 21.45 25.18
C GLU A 654 17.75 22.48 24.14
N PRO A 655 19.01 22.34 23.68
CA PRO A 655 19.57 23.24 22.67
C PRO A 655 18.73 23.32 21.40
N ASN A 656 18.66 24.50 20.79
CA ASN A 656 17.89 24.80 19.58
C ASN A 656 16.36 24.72 19.70
N SER A 657 15.81 24.40 20.87
CA SER A 657 14.37 24.51 21.11
C SER A 657 13.92 25.98 21.17
N ILE A 658 12.70 26.24 20.69
CA ILE A 658 12.03 27.52 20.74
C ILE A 658 11.30 27.65 22.08
N ILE A 659 11.46 28.81 22.71
CA ILE A 659 10.81 29.18 23.96
C ILE A 659 9.63 30.09 23.65
N THR A 660 8.48 29.71 24.18
CA THR A 660 7.29 30.56 24.26
C THR A 660 6.71 30.50 25.66
N LEU A 661 5.81 31.43 26.00
CA LEU A 661 5.16 31.42 27.31
C LEU A 661 3.70 31.84 27.25
N THR A 662 2.98 31.47 28.30
CA THR A 662 1.64 31.96 28.61
C THR A 662 1.63 32.59 30.00
N VAL A 663 0.72 33.54 30.23
CA VAL A 663 0.40 34.08 31.56
C VAL A 663 -1.06 33.76 31.84
N ASN A 664 -1.34 33.06 32.94
CA ASN A 664 -2.68 32.60 33.31
C ASN A 664 -3.38 31.82 32.17
N GLY A 665 -2.60 31.03 31.42
CA GLY A 665 -3.08 30.24 30.28
C GLY A 665 -3.29 31.04 28.98
N GLN A 666 -3.03 32.35 28.97
CA GLN A 666 -3.13 33.18 27.77
C GLN A 666 -1.75 33.33 27.09
N PRO A 667 -1.59 32.96 25.81
CA PRO A 667 -0.35 33.17 25.05
C PRO A 667 0.04 34.65 25.01
N GLN A 668 1.34 34.91 25.15
CA GLN A 668 1.87 36.28 25.10
C GLN A 668 2.56 36.56 23.78
N THR A 669 2.49 37.82 23.31
CA THR A 669 3.12 38.27 22.06
C THR A 669 4.58 38.66 22.28
N ILE A 670 5.34 37.80 22.95
CA ILE A 670 6.79 37.97 23.10
C ILE A 670 7.47 37.25 21.94
N PRO A 671 8.45 37.86 21.26
CA PRO A 671 9.21 37.20 20.21
C PRO A 671 9.80 35.88 20.72
N PRO A 672 9.56 34.74 20.03
CA PRO A 672 10.11 33.47 20.44
C PRO A 672 11.63 33.54 20.53
N GLN A 673 12.20 32.94 21.57
CA GLN A 673 13.65 32.85 21.76
C GLN A 673 14.13 31.43 21.50
N VAL A 674 15.37 31.26 21.10
CA VAL A 674 15.96 29.94 20.87
C VAL A 674 16.92 29.62 22.02
N VAL A 675 16.81 28.42 22.59
CA VAL A 675 17.78 27.91 23.55
C VAL A 675 19.12 27.76 22.84
N ASN A 676 20.18 28.36 23.40
CA ASN A 676 21.47 28.35 22.75
C ASN A 676 22.14 26.96 22.76
N GLU A 677 23.25 26.82 22.05
CA GLU A 677 24.02 25.55 21.94
C GLU A 677 24.49 24.99 23.30
N THR A 678 24.62 25.84 24.32
CA THR A 678 24.99 25.43 25.69
C THR A 678 23.79 25.02 26.56
N GLY A 679 22.57 25.03 26.00
CA GLY A 679 21.34 24.71 26.71
C GLY A 679 20.84 25.85 27.61
N LYS A 680 21.34 27.08 27.45
CA LYS A 680 20.96 28.25 28.24
C LYS A 680 20.02 29.16 27.46
N TRP A 681 19.11 29.81 28.17
CA TRP A 681 18.17 30.76 27.58
C TRP A 681 17.87 31.95 28.47
N GLU A 682 17.44 33.04 27.83
CA GLU A 682 16.95 34.28 28.44
C GLU A 682 15.76 34.78 27.63
N ILE A 683 14.70 35.21 28.30
CA ILE A 683 13.53 35.85 27.67
C ILE A 683 13.21 37.16 28.39
N ASP A 684 13.10 38.23 27.62
CA ASP A 684 12.68 39.55 28.10
C ASP A 684 11.16 39.55 28.28
N ILE A 685 10.72 39.81 29.52
CA ILE A 685 9.32 39.86 29.92
C ILE A 685 8.93 41.26 30.43
N SER A 686 9.76 42.28 30.19
CA SER A 686 9.50 43.66 30.62
C SER A 686 8.22 44.27 30.07
N SER A 687 7.69 43.73 28.97
CA SER A 687 6.40 44.14 28.39
C SER A 687 5.18 43.54 29.10
N LEU A 688 5.38 42.60 30.04
CA LEU A 688 4.29 41.95 30.77
C LEU A 688 3.92 42.74 32.03
N ASN A 689 2.62 42.92 32.27
CA ASN A 689 2.11 43.49 33.51
C ASN A 689 1.82 42.37 34.51
N LEU A 690 2.87 41.90 35.19
CA LEU A 690 2.76 40.80 36.14
C LEU A 690 2.23 41.28 37.49
N THR A 691 1.37 40.47 38.09
CA THR A 691 0.86 40.64 39.45
C THR A 691 1.06 39.37 40.25
N ARG A 692 1.06 39.51 41.58
CA ARG A 692 1.21 38.35 42.47
C ARG A 692 0.08 37.34 42.23
N GLY A 693 0.47 36.07 42.12
CA GLY A 693 -0.43 34.96 41.86
C GLY A 693 -0.60 34.63 40.38
N ASP A 694 -0.08 35.46 39.48
CA ASP A 694 -0.02 35.10 38.06
C ASP A 694 0.83 33.85 37.86
N VAL A 695 0.37 32.96 36.99
CA VAL A 695 1.08 31.74 36.62
C VAL A 695 1.67 31.92 35.24
N ILE A 696 3.00 31.92 35.15
CA ILE A 696 3.73 31.90 33.89
C ILE A 696 4.02 30.44 33.57
N GLN A 697 3.63 29.98 32.38
CA GLN A 697 3.96 28.65 31.89
C GLN A 697 4.88 28.76 30.67
N ILE A 698 6.05 28.12 30.74
CA ILE A 698 7.14 28.20 29.77
C ILE A 698 7.17 26.92 28.95
N PHE A 699 7.02 27.05 27.64
CA PHE A 699 6.98 25.95 26.68
C PHE A 699 8.28 25.89 25.89
N LEU A 700 8.85 24.70 25.79
CA LEU A 700 9.86 24.39 24.78
C LEU A 700 9.22 23.67 23.60
N GLN A 701 9.71 23.99 22.41
CA GLN A 701 9.32 23.36 21.16
C GLN A 701 10.57 23.04 20.33
N ASP A 702 10.74 21.79 19.90
CA ASP A 702 11.78 21.47 18.92
C ASP A 702 11.44 22.00 17.52
N GLN A 703 12.36 21.81 16.58
CA GLN A 703 12.19 22.24 15.18
C GLN A 703 12.17 21.05 14.20
N SER A 704 11.69 19.88 14.66
CA SER A 704 11.64 18.64 13.87
C SER A 704 10.64 18.69 12.70
N GLY A 705 9.73 19.67 12.71
CA GLY A 705 8.63 19.79 11.75
C GLY A 705 7.51 18.77 11.98
N PRO A 706 6.54 18.71 11.06
CA PRO A 706 5.42 17.80 11.18
C PRO A 706 5.83 16.36 10.82
N VAL A 707 5.41 15.39 11.63
CA VAL A 707 5.65 13.96 11.38
C VAL A 707 4.61 13.43 10.39
N THR A 708 4.96 13.46 9.11
CA THR A 708 4.07 13.12 7.99
C THR A 708 3.90 11.63 7.74
N GLN A 709 4.77 10.80 8.32
CA GLN A 709 4.71 9.34 8.25
C GLN A 709 3.60 8.74 9.13
N LEU A 710 3.02 9.54 10.03
CA LEU A 710 1.83 9.20 10.81
C LEU A 710 0.60 9.88 10.22
N SER A 711 -0.55 9.20 10.26
CA SER A 711 -1.82 9.85 9.97
C SER A 711 -2.11 10.95 10.98
N GLU A 712 -2.94 11.93 10.60
CA GLU A 712 -3.28 13.08 11.45
C GLU A 712 -3.90 12.66 12.80
N SER A 713 -4.66 11.56 12.83
CA SER A 713 -5.25 11.00 14.05
C SER A 713 -4.25 10.25 14.94
N GLU A 714 -3.15 9.76 14.38
CA GLU A 714 -2.11 9.03 15.13
C GLU A 714 -1.00 9.94 15.65
N ARG A 715 -0.89 11.16 15.11
CA ARG A 715 0.10 12.16 15.52
C ARG A 715 -0.28 12.75 16.89
N PRO A 716 0.68 13.00 17.80
CA PRO A 716 0.37 13.69 19.05
C PRO A 716 -0.07 15.13 18.77
N SER A 717 -1.00 15.66 19.56
CA SER A 717 -1.46 17.05 19.44
C SER A 717 -0.36 18.09 19.70
N THR A 718 0.77 17.65 20.24
CA THR A 718 1.98 18.46 20.47
C THR A 718 2.84 18.61 19.22
N ASN A 719 2.70 17.77 18.18
CA ASN A 719 3.46 17.91 16.94
C ASN A 719 2.71 18.81 15.95
N ASN A 720 3.36 19.88 15.50
CA ASN A 720 2.81 20.82 14.52
C ASN A 720 3.81 21.14 13.41
N ALA A 721 3.52 22.16 12.60
CA ALA A 721 4.37 22.52 11.45
C ALA A 721 5.81 22.94 11.83
N ILE A 722 6.06 23.32 13.08
CA ILE A 722 7.37 23.69 13.60
C ILE A 722 8.07 22.47 14.21
N GLY A 723 7.36 21.67 15.01
CA GLY A 723 7.93 20.52 15.73
C GLY A 723 7.08 20.13 16.93
N ASN A 724 7.65 19.38 17.88
CA ASN A 724 6.96 18.93 19.09
C ASN A 724 7.07 19.97 20.21
N ILE A 725 5.94 20.51 20.68
CA ILE A 725 5.87 21.45 21.80
C ILE A 725 5.45 20.77 23.10
N ASN A 726 5.96 21.22 24.25
CA ASN A 726 5.45 20.75 25.54
C ASN A 726 3.92 20.92 25.65
N PRO A 727 3.21 19.97 26.27
CA PRO A 727 1.78 20.11 26.51
C PRO A 727 1.49 21.06 27.69
N VAL A 728 0.26 21.60 27.74
CA VAL A 728 -0.20 22.49 28.83
C VAL A 728 -0.35 21.76 30.17
N ALA A 729 -0.66 20.47 30.11
CA ALA A 729 -0.74 19.54 31.23
C ALA A 729 -0.09 18.21 30.81
N ASP A 730 0.26 17.34 31.76
CA ASP A 730 0.83 16.03 31.45
C ASP A 730 -0.09 15.30 30.45
N MET A 731 0.51 14.81 29.35
CA MET A 731 -0.20 14.16 28.26
C MET A 731 0.39 12.77 28.06
N ASN A 732 -0.47 11.74 28.08
CA ASN A 732 -0.06 10.41 27.67
C ASN A 732 -0.17 10.30 26.15
N TYR A 733 0.89 9.82 25.52
CA TYR A 733 0.91 9.52 24.10
C TYR A 733 1.68 8.20 23.92
N ARG A 734 0.99 7.22 23.35
CA ARG A 734 1.48 5.83 23.24
C ARG A 734 1.97 5.30 24.58
N ASP A 735 3.25 4.94 24.70
CA ASP A 735 3.85 4.40 25.92
C ASP A 735 4.55 5.47 26.79
N ALA A 736 4.58 6.74 26.34
CA ALA A 736 5.25 7.84 27.02
C ALA A 736 4.26 8.81 27.69
N THR A 737 4.74 9.51 28.72
CA THR A 737 4.05 10.65 29.34
C THR A 737 4.86 11.91 29.05
N PHE A 738 4.33 12.77 28.18
CA PHE A 738 4.90 14.08 27.91
C PHE A 738 4.59 14.99 29.09
N LYS A 739 5.63 15.51 29.75
CA LYS A 739 5.48 16.38 30.91
C LYS A 739 4.98 17.75 30.51
N ALA A 740 4.11 18.31 31.35
CA ALA A 740 3.61 19.66 31.18
C ALA A 740 4.77 20.67 31.12
N ALA A 741 4.61 21.69 30.29
CA ALA A 741 5.45 22.88 30.31
C ALA A 741 5.58 23.45 31.73
N THR A 742 6.78 23.90 32.10
CA THR A 742 7.12 24.35 33.45
C THR A 742 6.28 25.55 33.87
N LYS A 743 5.74 25.50 35.09
CA LYS A 743 4.92 26.57 35.67
C LYS A 743 5.69 27.26 36.80
N VAL A 744 5.71 28.59 36.77
CA VAL A 744 6.22 29.44 37.85
C VAL A 744 5.12 30.41 38.29
N THR A 745 5.05 30.68 39.59
CA THR A 745 4.04 31.60 40.16
C THR A 745 4.72 32.88 40.57
N VAL A 746 4.15 34.02 40.16
CA VAL A 746 4.67 35.34 40.52
C VAL A 746 4.43 35.58 42.01
N VAL A 747 5.50 35.81 42.75
CA VAL A 747 5.47 36.19 44.17
C VAL A 747 5.45 37.71 44.30
N GLY A 748 4.99 38.19 45.46
CA GLY A 748 5.07 39.61 45.78
C GLY A 748 6.46 40.03 46.24
N TYR A 749 6.65 41.33 46.39
CA TYR A 749 7.91 41.94 46.78
C TYR A 749 7.69 43.16 47.70
N LEU A 750 8.74 43.54 48.41
CA LEU A 750 8.80 44.74 49.25
C LEU A 750 9.53 45.84 48.49
N SER A 751 8.97 47.05 48.45
CA SER A 751 9.58 48.16 47.72
C SER A 751 9.33 49.53 48.34
N LEU A 752 10.25 50.44 47.98
CA LEU A 752 10.13 51.86 48.25
C LEU A 752 9.50 52.51 47.01
N GLU A 753 8.18 52.63 47.00
CA GLU A 753 7.40 53.09 45.84
C GLU A 753 7.66 54.58 45.54
N ALA A 754 7.86 55.39 46.57
CA ALA A 754 8.22 56.80 46.42
C ALA A 754 9.07 57.29 47.59
N VAL A 755 9.96 58.25 47.31
CA VAL A 755 10.63 59.08 48.32
C VAL A 755 10.35 60.57 48.05
N PRO A 756 10.40 61.44 49.07
CA PRO A 756 10.21 62.87 48.83
C PRO A 756 11.26 63.44 47.89
N ASP A 757 10.83 64.24 46.93
CA ASP A 757 11.70 64.91 45.95
C ASP A 757 12.52 66.02 46.60
N LYS A 758 11.94 66.75 47.57
CA LYS A 758 12.59 67.88 48.24
C LYS A 758 12.06 68.12 49.65
N LEU A 759 12.95 68.56 50.54
CA LEU A 759 12.62 69.11 51.85
C LEU A 759 13.02 70.59 51.87
N GLU A 760 12.04 71.49 51.95
CA GLU A 760 12.25 72.93 51.84
C GLU A 760 12.06 73.62 53.19
N PHE A 761 13.15 74.11 53.77
CA PHE A 761 13.09 74.87 55.03
C PHE A 761 12.79 76.36 54.82
N GLY A 762 12.69 76.83 53.57
CA GLY A 762 12.31 78.19 53.22
C GLY A 762 13.41 79.23 53.43
N THR A 763 13.03 80.51 53.26
CA THR A 763 13.91 81.65 53.55
C THR A 763 13.74 82.08 55.00
N ASN A 764 14.82 81.95 55.79
CA ASN A 764 14.79 82.23 57.22
C ASN A 764 15.74 83.37 57.61
N GLN A 765 15.34 84.21 58.56
CA GLN A 765 16.17 85.29 59.10
C GLN A 765 17.12 84.76 60.18
N VAL A 766 18.32 85.32 60.26
CA VAL A 766 19.30 85.03 61.33
C VAL A 766 18.79 85.60 62.67
N SER A 767 18.95 84.84 63.74
CA SER A 767 18.47 85.16 65.10
C SER A 767 19.58 85.02 66.15
N ASN A 768 19.39 85.60 67.33
CA ASN A 768 20.27 85.42 68.50
C ASN A 768 19.82 84.26 69.41
N GLN A 769 18.83 83.47 68.99
CA GLN A 769 18.34 82.26 69.66
C GLN A 769 18.40 81.07 68.70
N ASN A 770 18.47 79.85 69.22
CA ASN A 770 18.33 78.64 68.41
C ASN A 770 17.03 78.71 67.60
N GLN A 771 17.10 78.37 66.32
CA GLN A 771 15.94 78.40 65.44
C GLN A 771 15.50 76.98 65.11
N LEU A 772 14.19 76.79 65.10
CA LEU A 772 13.55 75.52 64.79
C LEU A 772 12.79 75.68 63.47
N TYR A 773 13.08 74.83 62.50
CA TYR A 773 12.40 74.85 61.20
C TYR A 773 11.81 73.49 60.88
N HIS A 774 10.58 73.48 60.40
CA HIS A 774 9.94 72.31 59.80
C HIS A 774 9.91 72.51 58.28
N PRO A 775 10.31 71.51 57.48
CA PRO A 775 10.34 71.68 56.05
C PRO A 775 8.95 71.56 55.44
N THR A 776 8.72 72.29 54.36
CA THR A 776 7.70 71.92 53.38
C THR A 776 8.21 70.73 52.58
N VAL A 777 7.49 69.61 52.64
CA VAL A 777 7.85 68.36 51.95
C VAL A 777 7.22 68.37 50.56
N VAL A 778 8.04 68.24 49.52
CA VAL A 778 7.61 68.05 48.13
C VAL A 778 7.78 66.58 47.76
N GLY A 779 6.71 65.94 47.29
CA GLY A 779 6.67 64.50 47.05
C GLY A 779 6.19 63.70 48.27
N LYS A 780 6.27 62.37 48.20
CA LYS A 780 5.74 61.45 49.22
C LYS A 780 6.77 60.38 49.57
N LEU A 781 6.72 59.87 50.80
CA LEU A 781 7.42 58.66 51.20
C LEU A 781 6.44 57.50 51.28
N ILE A 782 6.56 56.53 50.37
CA ILE A 782 5.64 55.40 50.27
C ILE A 782 6.42 54.08 50.29
N VAL A 783 6.03 53.19 51.20
CA VAL A 783 6.49 51.80 51.22
C VAL A 783 5.35 50.93 50.71
N SER A 784 5.64 49.96 49.85
CA SER A 784 4.67 48.99 49.33
C SER A 784 5.12 47.57 49.64
N ASP A 785 4.20 46.74 50.12
CA ASP A 785 4.46 45.32 50.37
C ASP A 785 3.36 44.47 49.76
N THR A 786 3.74 43.70 48.74
CA THR A 786 2.83 42.80 48.01
C THR A 786 3.08 41.33 48.33
N ARG A 787 3.95 40.99 49.28
CA ARG A 787 4.41 39.60 49.54
C ARG A 787 3.34 38.66 50.14
N GLY A 788 2.14 39.15 50.48
CA GLY A 788 1.08 38.29 50.96
C GLY A 788 1.23 37.70 52.35
N GLY A 789 1.15 36.37 52.45
CA GLY A 789 1.40 35.65 53.69
C GLY A 789 2.89 35.53 54.03
N ALA A 790 3.77 35.81 53.06
CA ALA A 790 5.23 35.80 53.25
C ALA A 790 5.80 37.15 53.73
N LYS A 791 4.93 38.08 54.13
CA LYS A 791 5.34 39.39 54.66
C LYS A 791 6.11 39.23 55.95
N LYS A 792 7.16 40.02 56.08
CA LYS A 792 7.95 40.19 57.31
C LYS A 792 7.97 41.67 57.68
N PRO A 793 8.25 42.01 58.94
CA PRO A 793 8.50 43.40 59.32
C PRO A 793 9.60 44.01 58.44
N TRP A 794 9.39 45.24 58.02
CA TRP A 794 10.36 46.02 57.25
C TRP A 794 10.94 47.14 58.10
N ARG A 795 12.13 47.61 57.72
CA ARG A 795 12.76 48.80 58.29
C ARG A 795 13.19 49.74 57.19
N LEU A 796 13.04 51.03 57.44
CA LEU A 796 13.53 52.07 56.56
C LEU A 796 14.66 52.81 57.28
N THR A 797 15.80 52.88 56.62
CA THR A 797 16.96 53.60 57.10
C THR A 797 17.19 54.88 56.31
N LEU A 798 17.79 55.87 56.98
CA LEU A 798 18.04 57.22 56.45
C LEU A 798 19.39 57.73 56.92
N HIS A 799 20.11 58.40 56.03
CA HIS A 799 21.29 59.21 56.37
C HIS A 799 21.43 60.40 55.41
N GLN A 800 22.28 61.35 55.79
CA GLN A 800 22.75 62.41 54.90
C GLN A 800 23.85 61.85 54.00
N ALA A 801 23.52 61.61 52.72
CA ALA A 801 24.51 61.27 51.70
C ALA A 801 25.40 62.49 51.37
N GLU A 802 24.84 63.69 51.46
CA GLU A 802 25.58 64.95 51.47
C GLU A 802 25.08 65.81 52.63
N THR A 803 26.00 66.29 53.46
CA THR A 803 25.65 67.07 54.64
C THR A 803 24.97 68.39 54.25
N LEU A 804 23.92 68.77 54.98
CA LEU A 804 23.26 70.06 54.80
C LEU A 804 24.24 71.19 55.15
N LYS A 805 24.80 71.88 54.16
CA LYS A 805 25.88 72.85 54.38
C LYS A 805 25.78 74.06 53.47
N ASN A 806 26.44 75.13 53.90
CA ASN A 806 26.70 76.34 53.12
C ASN A 806 28.21 76.62 53.20
N GLY A 807 28.93 76.36 52.11
CA GLY A 807 30.39 76.45 52.10
C GLY A 807 31.05 75.52 53.13
N THR A 808 31.80 76.08 54.07
CA THR A 808 32.47 75.34 55.17
C THR A 808 31.58 75.16 56.41
N VAL A 809 30.37 75.73 56.43
CA VAL A 809 29.46 75.69 57.59
C VAL A 809 28.49 74.52 57.44
N SER A 810 28.64 73.51 58.28
CA SER A 810 27.84 72.28 58.26
C SER A 810 26.72 72.28 59.31
N LEU A 811 25.51 71.94 58.85
CA LEU A 811 24.33 71.63 59.66
C LEU A 811 24.07 70.12 59.75
N GLU A 812 25.10 69.29 59.57
CA GLU A 812 25.01 67.82 59.70
C GLU A 812 24.27 67.40 60.97
N ASP A 813 24.65 67.96 62.12
CA ASP A 813 24.07 67.62 63.41
C ASP A 813 22.69 68.27 63.67
N ALA A 814 22.23 69.16 62.80
CA ALA A 814 21.05 69.99 63.05
C ALA A 814 19.75 69.33 62.60
N LEU A 815 19.81 68.36 61.69
CA LEU A 815 18.64 67.69 61.13
C LEU A 815 18.22 66.53 62.02
N SER A 816 16.95 66.48 62.38
CA SER A 816 16.34 65.39 63.11
C SER A 816 15.09 64.88 62.39
N TYR A 817 14.78 63.61 62.59
CA TYR A 817 13.56 62.95 62.13
C TYR A 817 12.85 62.31 63.32
N THR A 818 11.58 62.62 63.49
CA THR A 818 10.75 62.08 64.58
C THR A 818 9.68 61.15 64.02
N SER A 819 9.69 59.89 64.48
CA SER A 819 8.67 58.88 64.15
C SER A 819 8.12 58.20 65.41
N SER A 820 7.38 57.10 65.24
CA SER A 820 7.00 56.23 66.36
C SER A 820 8.19 55.56 67.04
N LEU A 821 9.37 55.55 66.42
CA LEU A 821 10.62 55.05 67.02
C LEU A 821 11.34 56.12 67.87
N GLY A 822 10.76 57.32 67.99
CA GLY A 822 11.33 58.47 68.70
C GLY A 822 12.05 59.45 67.78
N LYS A 823 12.59 60.53 68.37
CA LYS A 823 13.38 61.54 67.67
C LYS A 823 14.80 61.02 67.46
N LYS A 824 15.25 61.01 66.20
CA LYS A 824 16.60 60.60 65.79
C LYS A 824 17.29 61.76 65.10
N GLN A 825 18.52 62.02 65.48
CA GLN A 825 19.38 62.94 64.76
C GLN A 825 19.85 62.25 63.46
N ILE A 826 19.72 62.93 62.33
CA ILE A 826 20.08 62.39 61.01
C ILE A 826 21.43 62.98 60.63
N THR A 827 22.50 62.18 60.66
CA THR A 827 23.86 62.58 60.27
C THR A 827 24.29 61.78 59.03
N THR A 828 25.57 61.73 58.70
CA THR A 828 26.08 60.80 57.67
C THR A 828 25.99 59.33 58.10
N ALA A 829 25.73 59.04 59.39
CA ALA A 829 25.53 57.68 59.88
C ALA A 829 24.09 57.20 59.62
N THR A 830 23.95 55.99 59.07
CA THR A 830 22.66 55.32 58.83
C THR A 830 21.87 55.14 60.12
N GLN A 831 20.66 55.69 60.15
CA GLN A 831 19.70 55.53 61.25
C GLN A 831 18.47 54.77 60.78
N ILE A 832 17.96 53.85 61.61
CA ILE A 832 16.61 53.28 61.41
C ILE A 832 15.61 54.35 61.82
N VAL A 833 14.85 54.86 60.85
CA VAL A 833 13.93 55.98 61.05
C VAL A 833 12.46 55.55 61.04
N GLU A 834 12.14 54.49 60.31
CA GLU A 834 10.81 53.89 60.30
C GLU A 834 10.90 52.37 60.36
N SER A 835 9.84 51.76 60.88
CA SER A 835 9.64 50.32 60.81
C SER A 835 8.15 50.05 60.73
N GLY A 836 7.77 48.97 60.08
CA GLY A 836 6.37 48.58 60.05
C GLY A 836 6.17 47.16 59.58
N GLU A 837 4.90 46.79 59.57
CA GLU A 837 4.39 45.56 59.00
C GLU A 837 3.10 45.87 58.24
N PHE A 838 2.76 45.01 57.30
CA PHE A 838 1.54 45.11 56.51
C PHE A 838 0.65 43.91 56.84
N THR A 839 -0.61 44.17 57.18
CA THR A 839 -1.61 43.12 57.47
C THR A 839 -2.26 42.58 56.20
N SER A 840 -2.25 43.34 55.10
CA SER A 840 -2.71 42.96 53.76
C SER A 840 -1.75 43.52 52.71
N ASP A 841 -1.85 43.05 51.46
CA ASP A 841 -1.09 43.66 50.36
C ASP A 841 -1.52 45.13 50.19
N GLY A 842 -0.56 46.01 49.92
CA GLY A 842 -0.85 47.42 49.67
C GLY A 842 0.33 48.35 49.92
N SER A 843 0.05 49.64 49.81
CA SER A 843 1.03 50.71 50.00
C SER A 843 0.66 51.57 51.21
N LYS A 844 1.68 52.03 51.93
CA LYS A 844 1.54 52.92 53.09
C LYS A 844 2.34 54.19 52.85
N GLU A 845 1.64 55.32 52.78
CA GLU A 845 2.25 56.64 52.77
C GLU A 845 2.72 57.01 54.18
N ILE A 846 4.03 56.93 54.39
CA ILE A 846 4.67 57.25 55.67
C ILE A 846 4.60 58.76 55.95
N SER A 847 4.82 59.57 54.91
CA SER A 847 4.83 61.03 54.98
C SER A 847 3.49 61.65 55.36
N ALA A 848 2.38 60.94 55.18
CA ALA A 848 1.05 61.41 55.58
C ALA A 848 0.95 61.67 57.11
N THR A 849 1.84 61.06 57.90
CA THR A 849 1.90 61.25 59.35
C THR A 849 2.84 62.37 59.81
N TRP A 850 3.51 63.07 58.88
CA TRP A 850 4.42 64.18 59.17
C TRP A 850 3.64 65.46 59.47
N THR A 851 2.98 65.48 60.63
CA THR A 851 2.22 66.63 61.13
C THR A 851 2.62 66.92 62.58
N GLY A 852 2.61 68.20 62.97
CA GLY A 852 3.08 68.64 64.29
C GLY A 852 4.56 68.31 64.50
N ASP A 853 4.88 67.61 65.59
CA ASP A 853 6.25 67.26 65.99
C ASP A 853 6.82 66.02 65.27
N ARG A 854 6.07 65.44 64.32
CA ARG A 854 6.46 64.23 63.55
C ARG A 854 7.00 64.61 62.17
N GLY A 855 7.97 63.83 61.68
CA GLY A 855 8.67 64.09 60.42
C GLY A 855 9.98 64.84 60.64
N PHE A 856 10.37 65.65 59.66
CA PHE A 856 11.66 66.35 59.68
C PHE A 856 11.61 67.65 60.50
N GLU A 857 12.70 67.93 61.19
CA GLU A 857 12.93 69.15 61.95
C GLU A 857 14.40 69.55 61.86
N LEU A 858 14.67 70.83 61.64
CA LEU A 858 16.00 71.40 61.58
C LEU A 858 16.17 72.39 62.74
N THR A 859 17.02 72.04 63.71
CA THR A 859 17.37 72.92 64.83
C THR A 859 18.72 73.57 64.56
N VAL A 860 18.72 74.85 64.17
CA VAL A 860 19.95 75.59 63.83
C VAL A 860 20.43 76.41 65.04
N PRO A 861 21.58 76.05 65.65
CA PRO A 861 22.10 76.79 66.79
C PRO A 861 22.69 78.15 66.36
N VAL A 862 22.72 79.10 67.28
CA VAL A 862 23.08 80.52 67.00
C VAL A 862 24.40 80.64 66.23
N GLU A 863 25.41 79.84 66.58
CA GLU A 863 26.74 79.90 65.97
C GLU A 863 26.79 79.38 64.51
N LYS A 864 25.79 78.60 64.10
CA LYS A 864 25.68 78.01 62.76
C LYS A 864 24.68 78.73 61.84
N GLN A 865 23.92 79.72 62.33
CA GLN A 865 23.02 80.55 61.53
C GLN A 865 23.83 81.57 60.70
N ARG A 866 24.15 81.23 59.44
CA ARG A 866 24.87 82.12 58.49
C ARG A 866 24.02 82.45 57.27
N ILE A 867 24.27 83.62 56.69
CA ILE A 867 23.59 84.04 55.46
C ILE A 867 24.07 83.17 54.30
N GLY A 868 23.12 82.67 53.51
CA GLY A 868 23.34 81.97 52.24
C GLY A 868 22.51 80.68 52.13
N GLU A 869 22.74 79.92 51.07
CA GLU A 869 21.96 78.73 50.75
C GLU A 869 22.57 77.47 51.37
N TYR A 870 21.74 76.69 52.06
CA TYR A 870 22.11 75.38 52.59
C TYR A 870 21.45 74.29 51.77
N SER A 871 22.23 73.37 51.25
CA SER A 871 21.75 72.20 50.51
C SER A 871 22.43 70.93 51.00
N GLY A 872 21.72 69.82 50.94
CA GLY A 872 22.23 68.49 51.25
C GLY A 872 21.40 67.43 50.53
N LYS A 873 21.78 66.16 50.67
CA LYS A 873 21.07 65.02 50.08
C LYS A 873 20.82 63.94 51.12
N LEU A 874 19.62 63.37 51.08
CA LEU A 874 19.24 62.24 51.90
C LEU A 874 19.23 60.96 51.07
N SER A 875 19.63 59.85 51.68
CA SER A 875 19.51 58.52 51.09
C SER A 875 18.64 57.63 51.95
N TRP A 876 17.67 56.99 51.33
CA TRP A 876 16.73 56.06 51.94
C TRP A 876 17.08 54.64 51.53
N GLN A 877 17.00 53.70 52.46
CA GLN A 877 17.13 52.27 52.15
C GLN A 877 16.06 51.47 52.88
N LEU A 878 15.33 50.66 52.14
CA LEU A 878 14.32 49.75 52.67
C LEU A 878 14.93 48.37 52.86
N GLU A 879 14.74 47.80 54.04
CA GLU A 879 15.29 46.52 54.44
C GLU A 879 14.18 45.53 54.80
N ASP A 880 14.33 44.30 54.31
CA ASP A 880 13.55 43.15 54.74
C ASP A 880 14.21 42.53 55.97
N VAL A 881 13.52 42.48 57.11
CA VAL A 881 14.11 41.99 58.36
C VAL A 881 13.86 40.48 58.47
N PRO A 882 14.89 39.64 58.69
CA PRO A 882 14.68 38.22 59.00
C PRO A 882 13.80 38.11 60.25
N GLY A 883 12.72 37.31 60.18
CA GLY A 883 11.96 36.97 61.37
C GLY A 883 12.87 36.22 62.34
N ASN A 884 12.83 36.59 63.62
CA ASN A 884 13.52 35.85 64.68
C ASN A 884 12.90 34.46 64.88
#